data_AF-A0A928RKC4-F1
#
_entry.id   AF-A0A928RKC4-F1
#
_cell.length_a   1.000
_cell.length_b   1.000
_cell.length_c   1.000
_cell.angle_alpha   90.00
_cell.angle_beta   90.00
_cell.angle_gamma   90.00
#
_symmetry.space_group_name_H-M   'P 1'
#
loop_
_entity.id
_entity.type
_entity.pdbx_description
1 polymer ?
#
loop_
_entity_poly.entity_id
_entity_poly.type
_entity_poly.pdbx_seq_one_letter_code
_entity_poly.pdbx_strand_id
1 'polypeptide(L)'
;MKRFKRLITLLLCLSTLLSFATPYVATAETTSDAAYRTALLNKGFPESYVDSLVAVHKEHPSWVFEPYITNLTWAELFAENAEMYPKRNLVSINSISSWLANDSRYYDPATNTYTAYDTGSWAQVSVDLLEYYMDPRNFLDSKNIFQFESLSYDSNIQTLAGVNKILQGTFMYNTSITDGSGKSYTYADAIIDAAEQSGASPYYIATKIRFEQGSAGTSPLIAGNEEAGKKIWAAYQEDLAAGLITAVDGASEQYFINQYSGLYNYFNMGASGTGKYAVYTNGLNEARSEGWTNRYAAIIGGAKKAAASYINVGQDTYYLQKFNVTSNSNRYYHQYMQAVQGSYSLARTSYGAYNEIGAIENPFTFSIPVYLNMPETACPQPTASTVANTLLNSLSVSNSSAINFEQYNFQYTMIADATVSSVKIDATALYSEATIAINGTTIGKGSVSYNLPVTQKAVNTATIDVTSPNGTATYTLTIVSDAYLVEGTAVNGKVHFGNLDMAAEYTYVENVEAGRGCGVTFIPNPGYVLKSVTRSDGATVEFARGNTETFSIPFTMPQDTLSFSAVFEEMFPVGSTFSLSQLNDKMYIDGLTTGTTVSSLISSIRNESNIADSVPVAFYNANNTEVAATAAFADGMYVKIGTTNYYPVKGGDIDGDGSITIADAALVRAYMRGKATLTSTQKILADIDSTGTVNILDIMSILNKI
;
A
#
# COMPACT_ATOMS: atom_id res chain seq x y z
N MET A 1 -44.25 37.21 46.74
CA MET A 1 -44.42 35.77 47.05
C MET A 1 -44.76 35.05 45.75
N LYS A 2 -43.84 34.16 45.29
CA LYS A 2 -43.99 33.10 44.28
C LYS A 2 -44.53 33.45 42.87
N ARG A 3 -43.63 33.47 41.86
CA ARG A 3 -43.74 32.63 40.65
C ARG A 3 -42.33 32.28 40.09
N PHE A 4 -41.82 31.13 40.53
CA PHE A 4 -40.81 30.26 39.89
C PHE A 4 -41.52 29.54 38.71
N LYS A 5 -40.95 29.10 37.57
CA LYS A 5 -39.62 28.56 37.24
C LYS A 5 -39.52 28.29 35.71
N ARG A 6 -38.27 28.28 35.20
CA ARG A 6 -37.73 27.67 33.95
C ARG A 6 -37.55 28.57 32.73
N LEU A 7 -36.43 28.55 31.99
CA LEU A 7 -35.00 28.27 32.25
C LEU A 7 -34.26 28.55 30.91
N ILE A 8 -33.25 29.42 30.93
CA ILE A 8 -31.96 29.38 30.18
C ILE A 8 -32.03 29.31 28.63
N THR A 9 -31.95 30.43 27.91
CA THR A 9 -30.77 31.24 27.49
C THR A 9 -30.19 30.80 26.14
N LEU A 10 -30.70 31.47 25.11
CA LEU A 10 -30.19 31.61 23.75
C LEU A 10 -29.25 32.84 23.72
N LEU A 11 -27.98 32.69 24.11
CA LEU A 11 -26.96 33.77 24.04
C LEU A 11 -25.56 33.22 24.37
N LEU A 12 -24.83 32.72 23.37
CA LEU A 12 -23.36 32.57 23.41
C LEU A 12 -22.85 32.23 22.00
N CYS A 13 -22.63 33.24 21.18
CA CYS A 13 -21.87 33.11 19.94
C CYS A 13 -21.29 34.46 19.49
N LEU A 14 -20.62 35.19 20.41
CA LEU A 14 -19.71 36.30 20.04
C LEU A 14 -18.85 36.77 21.23
N SER A 15 -17.97 35.91 21.77
CA SER A 15 -16.79 36.34 22.55
C SER A 15 -15.98 35.13 23.05
N THR A 16 -15.02 34.64 22.25
CA THR A 16 -13.74 34.08 22.72
C THR A 16 -12.83 33.83 21.51
N LEU A 17 -12.27 34.91 20.99
CA LEU A 17 -11.00 34.90 20.25
C LEU A 17 -10.06 35.85 21.00
N LEU A 18 -9.81 35.55 22.27
CA LEU A 18 -8.55 35.95 22.88
C LEU A 18 -7.56 34.86 22.51
N SER A 19 -6.74 35.16 21.51
CA SER A 19 -5.43 34.57 21.37
C SER A 19 -4.75 34.50 22.74
N PHE A 20 -4.51 33.29 23.25
CA PHE A 20 -3.39 33.10 24.17
C PHE A 20 -2.10 33.23 23.34
N ALA A 21 -1.83 34.46 22.89
CA ALA A 21 -0.45 34.85 22.63
C ALA A 21 0.17 34.95 24.02
N THR A 22 0.79 33.87 24.48
CA THR A 22 1.87 34.03 25.45
C THR A 22 2.79 35.11 24.87
N PRO A 23 3.16 36.16 25.64
CA PRO A 23 4.20 37.03 25.17
C PRO A 23 5.42 36.14 24.93
N TYR A 24 5.80 36.00 23.65
CA TYR A 24 7.13 35.54 23.29
C TYR A 24 8.06 36.60 23.88
N VAL A 25 8.52 36.35 25.10
CA VAL A 25 9.65 37.05 25.66
C VAL A 25 10.81 36.55 24.82
N ALA A 26 11.17 37.30 23.78
CA ALA A 26 12.46 37.16 23.14
C ALA A 26 13.48 37.32 24.27
N THR A 27 13.99 36.21 24.79
CA THR A 27 15.11 36.23 25.72
C THR A 27 16.23 36.91 24.96
N ALA A 28 16.69 38.06 25.44
CA ALA A 28 17.78 38.77 24.79
C ALA A 28 18.94 37.78 24.61
N GLU A 29 19.30 37.48 23.35
CA GLU A 29 20.45 36.64 23.03
C GLU A 29 21.67 37.23 23.73
N THR A 30 22.41 36.41 24.47
CA THR A 30 23.64 36.88 25.09
C THR A 30 24.68 37.14 23.99
N THR A 31 25.63 38.04 24.24
CA THR A 31 26.70 38.31 23.27
C THR A 31 27.53 37.06 22.94
N SER A 32 27.60 36.07 23.84
CA SER A 32 28.26 34.79 23.55
C SER A 32 27.42 33.89 22.64
N ASP A 33 26.10 33.86 22.80
CA ASP A 33 25.21 33.03 21.97
C ASP A 33 25.23 33.51 20.51
N ALA A 34 25.19 34.83 20.29
CA ALA A 34 25.29 35.43 18.95
C ALA A 34 26.67 35.15 18.30
N ALA A 35 27.75 35.19 19.09
CA ALA A 35 29.09 34.85 18.61
C ALA A 35 29.20 33.36 18.25
N TYR A 36 28.61 32.47 19.04
CA TYR A 36 28.61 31.03 18.77
C TYR A 36 27.74 30.67 17.55
N ARG A 37 26.55 31.28 17.42
CA ARG A 37 25.73 31.21 16.18
C ARG A 37 26.56 31.54 14.95
N THR A 38 27.28 32.67 15.00
CA THR A 38 28.15 33.11 13.90
C THR A 38 29.27 32.10 13.62
N ALA A 39 29.85 31.51 14.66
CA ALA A 39 30.87 30.46 14.51
C ALA A 39 30.31 29.19 13.83
N LEU A 40 29.11 28.74 14.18
CA LEU A 40 28.46 27.59 13.56
C LEU A 40 28.16 27.83 12.07
N LEU A 41 27.64 29.01 11.73
CA LEU A 41 27.40 29.41 10.33
C LEU A 41 28.71 29.44 9.54
N ASN A 42 29.78 29.99 10.11
CA ASN A 42 31.10 30.02 9.47
C ASN A 42 31.72 28.63 9.28
N LYS A 43 31.37 27.64 10.11
CA LYS A 43 31.75 26.24 9.90
C LYS A 43 31.00 25.59 8.73
N GLY A 44 29.87 26.15 8.30
CA GLY A 44 29.06 25.66 7.20
C GLY A 44 27.74 25.01 7.59
N PHE A 45 27.29 25.17 8.85
CA PHE A 45 25.92 24.78 9.20
C PHE A 45 24.89 25.73 8.56
N PRO A 46 23.78 25.22 8.01
CA PRO A 46 22.64 26.05 7.59
C PRO A 46 21.93 26.67 8.80
N GLU A 47 21.28 27.83 8.61
CA GLU A 47 20.51 28.51 9.68
C GLU A 47 19.49 27.58 10.37
N SER A 48 18.87 26.67 9.61
CA SER A 48 17.88 25.73 10.15
C SER A 48 18.41 24.73 11.19
N TYR A 49 19.73 24.64 11.38
CA TYR A 49 20.38 23.82 12.41
C TYR A 49 20.75 24.63 13.66
N VAL A 50 20.97 25.94 13.50
CA VAL A 50 21.77 26.71 14.44
C VAL A 50 21.07 26.88 15.79
N ASP A 51 19.77 27.15 15.79
CA ASP A 51 19.02 27.33 17.04
C ASP A 51 19.11 26.11 17.96
N SER A 52 18.94 24.91 17.40
CA SER A 52 19.06 23.66 18.16
C SER A 52 20.49 23.43 18.66
N LEU A 53 21.51 23.69 17.83
CA LEU A 53 22.91 23.54 18.25
C LEU A 53 23.33 24.56 19.33
N VAL A 54 22.86 25.80 19.24
CA VAL A 54 23.07 26.82 20.30
C VAL A 54 22.40 26.37 21.60
N ALA A 55 21.18 25.82 21.53
CA ALA A 55 20.48 25.30 22.70
C ALA A 55 21.26 24.15 23.35
N VAL A 56 21.73 23.17 22.57
CA VAL A 56 22.55 22.06 23.10
C VAL A 56 23.89 22.56 23.65
N HIS A 57 24.57 23.50 22.98
CA HIS A 57 25.83 24.06 23.47
C HIS A 57 25.67 24.78 24.83
N LYS A 58 24.53 25.45 25.03
CA LYS A 58 24.24 26.14 26.28
C LYS A 58 24.10 25.15 27.45
N GLU A 59 23.54 23.97 27.18
CA GLU A 59 23.46 22.88 28.16
C GLU A 59 24.81 22.19 28.35
N HIS A 60 25.57 22.01 27.27
CA HIS A 60 26.84 21.27 27.25
C HIS A 60 27.97 22.05 26.55
N PRO A 61 28.61 23.02 27.24
CA PRO A 61 29.57 23.93 26.61
C PRO A 61 30.87 23.27 26.12
N SER A 62 31.19 22.07 26.59
CA SER A 62 32.38 21.31 26.18
C SER A 62 32.19 20.55 24.85
N TRP A 63 30.95 20.41 24.39
CA TRP A 63 30.64 19.66 23.18
C TRP A 63 31.01 20.43 21.92
N VAL A 64 31.55 19.71 20.95
CA VAL A 64 32.03 20.25 19.68
C VAL A 64 31.15 19.74 18.54
N PHE A 65 30.58 20.67 17.77
CA PHE A 65 29.78 20.36 16.58
C PHE A 65 30.58 20.67 15.31
N GLU A 66 30.69 19.67 14.43
CA GLU A 66 31.33 19.78 13.12
C GLU A 66 30.34 19.36 12.01
N PRO A 67 30.17 20.19 10.96
CA PRO A 67 29.29 19.84 9.85
C PRO A 67 29.98 18.84 8.92
N TYR A 68 29.28 17.77 8.58
CA TYR A 68 29.66 16.83 7.53
C TYR A 68 28.91 17.15 6.24
N ILE A 69 29.52 17.93 5.35
CA ILE A 69 28.91 18.35 4.08
C ILE A 69 28.85 17.16 3.12
N THR A 70 27.65 16.60 2.93
CA THR A 70 27.44 15.37 2.14
C THR A 70 27.57 15.56 0.63
N ASN A 71 27.37 16.80 0.17
CA ASN A 71 27.19 17.17 -1.25
C ASN A 71 26.05 16.39 -1.94
N LEU A 72 25.02 16.03 -1.18
CA LEU A 72 23.80 15.39 -1.69
C LEU A 72 22.64 16.36 -1.54
N THR A 73 21.81 16.47 -2.59
CA THR A 73 20.54 17.18 -2.46
C THR A 73 19.53 16.31 -1.71
N TRP A 74 18.62 16.94 -0.98
CA TRP A 74 17.58 16.25 -0.22
C TRP A 74 16.75 15.31 -1.11
N ALA A 75 16.36 15.78 -2.30
CA ALA A 75 15.57 14.99 -3.24
C ALA A 75 16.31 13.73 -3.75
N GLU A 76 17.63 13.78 -3.93
CA GLU A 76 18.42 12.63 -4.41
C GLU A 76 18.45 11.48 -3.39
N LEU A 77 18.33 11.77 -2.09
CA LEU A 77 18.34 10.75 -1.03
C LEU A 77 17.16 9.77 -1.20
N PHE A 78 15.99 10.28 -1.56
CA PHE A 78 14.74 9.50 -1.62
C PHE A 78 14.43 8.95 -3.02
N ALA A 79 15.35 9.08 -3.96
CA ALA A 79 15.26 8.42 -5.25
C ALA A 79 15.29 6.89 -5.10
N GLU A 80 14.65 6.17 -6.02
CA GLU A 80 14.50 4.70 -5.95
C GLU A 80 15.83 3.94 -6.02
N ASN A 81 16.86 4.55 -6.62
CA ASN A 81 18.21 4.01 -6.69
C ASN A 81 19.11 4.44 -5.49
N ALA A 82 18.57 5.22 -4.56
CA ALA A 82 19.24 5.72 -3.36
C ALA A 82 18.62 5.10 -2.09
N GLU A 83 18.25 5.86 -1.07
CA GLU A 83 17.78 5.31 0.22
C GLU A 83 16.41 4.61 0.13
N MET A 84 15.64 4.90 -0.92
CA MET A 84 14.38 4.20 -1.23
C MET A 84 14.57 2.90 -2.02
N TYR A 85 15.81 2.44 -2.22
CA TYR A 85 16.06 1.14 -2.82
C TYR A 85 15.44 0.01 -1.97
N PRO A 86 14.75 -0.97 -2.59
CA PRO A 86 14.08 -2.05 -1.85
C PRO A 86 14.99 -2.74 -0.84
N LYS A 87 14.45 -3.03 0.35
CA LYS A 87 15.13 -3.75 1.43
C LYS A 87 16.27 -2.97 2.12
N ARG A 88 16.53 -1.71 1.76
CA ARG A 88 17.59 -0.88 2.38
C ARG A 88 17.17 -0.28 3.72
N ASN A 89 15.97 0.27 3.76
CA ASN A 89 15.38 0.88 4.94
C ASN A 89 14.08 0.17 5.30
N LEU A 90 14.08 -0.46 6.47
CA LEU A 90 13.00 -1.32 6.95
C LEU A 90 12.47 -0.83 8.30
N VAL A 91 11.20 -1.11 8.52
CA VAL A 91 10.54 -0.96 9.81
C VAL A 91 9.69 -2.20 10.09
N SER A 92 9.29 -2.40 11.36
CA SER A 92 8.40 -3.51 11.71
C SER A 92 7.15 -3.48 10.85
N ILE A 93 6.77 -4.62 10.27
CA ILE A 93 5.55 -4.72 9.44
C ILE A 93 4.28 -4.41 10.24
N ASN A 94 4.35 -4.49 11.57
CA ASN A 94 3.27 -4.16 12.50
C ASN A 94 3.28 -2.70 12.97
N SER A 95 4.15 -1.85 12.43
CA SER A 95 4.14 -0.41 12.71
C SER A 95 2.89 0.27 12.17
N ILE A 96 2.63 1.49 12.64
CA ILE A 96 1.51 2.28 12.11
C ILE A 96 1.67 2.46 10.59
N SER A 97 0.58 2.41 9.84
CA SER A 97 0.66 2.31 8.37
C SER A 97 1.33 3.50 7.68
N SER A 98 1.37 4.69 8.29
CA SER A 98 2.15 5.82 7.76
C SER A 98 3.66 5.63 7.78
N TRP A 99 4.14 4.63 8.51
CA TRP A 99 5.55 4.25 8.55
C TRP A 99 5.91 3.31 7.40
N LEU A 100 4.91 2.72 6.75
CA LEU A 100 5.06 1.68 5.74
C LEU A 100 4.82 2.25 4.35
N ALA A 101 5.64 1.88 3.37
CA ALA A 101 5.44 2.28 1.99
C ALA A 101 4.13 1.68 1.45
N ASN A 102 3.24 2.54 0.91
CA ASN A 102 1.89 2.16 0.47
C ASN A 102 1.72 2.16 -1.06
N ASP A 103 2.81 2.27 -1.81
CA ASP A 103 2.77 2.12 -3.27
C ASP A 103 2.67 0.63 -3.66
N SER A 104 2.26 0.37 -4.90
CA SER A 104 1.94 -0.97 -5.39
C SER A 104 3.12 -1.95 -5.42
N ARG A 105 4.35 -1.51 -5.19
CA ARG A 105 5.52 -2.40 -5.05
C ARG A 105 5.60 -3.04 -3.66
N TYR A 106 5.04 -2.39 -2.65
CA TYR A 106 5.21 -2.76 -1.24
C TYR A 106 3.89 -3.03 -0.51
N TYR A 107 2.75 -2.73 -1.13
CA TYR A 107 1.42 -2.93 -0.56
C TYR A 107 0.46 -3.51 -1.60
N ASP A 108 -0.21 -4.60 -1.23
CA ASP A 108 -1.28 -5.23 -2.01
C ASP A 108 -2.64 -4.79 -1.44
N PRO A 109 -3.42 -3.98 -2.17
CA PRO A 109 -4.73 -3.53 -1.73
C PRO A 109 -5.80 -4.62 -1.75
N ALA A 110 -5.62 -5.72 -2.49
CA ALA A 110 -6.58 -6.83 -2.54
C ALA A 110 -6.55 -7.63 -1.23
N THR A 111 -5.36 -7.87 -0.71
CA THR A 111 -5.18 -8.63 0.53
C THR A 111 -4.98 -7.74 1.76
N ASN A 112 -4.81 -6.43 1.56
CA ASN A 112 -4.43 -5.46 2.59
C ASN A 112 -3.13 -5.85 3.32
N THR A 113 -2.16 -6.39 2.57
CA THR A 113 -0.87 -6.84 3.12
C THR A 113 0.30 -6.07 2.55
N TYR A 114 1.32 -5.85 3.37
CA TYR A 114 2.60 -5.32 2.91
C TYR A 114 3.56 -6.43 2.49
N THR A 115 4.46 -6.13 1.56
CA THR A 115 5.57 -7.00 1.19
C THR A 115 6.47 -7.21 2.40
N ALA A 116 6.52 -8.45 2.86
CA ALA A 116 7.34 -8.82 4.01
C ALA A 116 8.76 -9.17 3.57
N TYR A 117 9.74 -8.60 4.26
CA TYR A 117 11.16 -8.87 4.10
C TYR A 117 11.70 -9.69 5.27
N ASP A 118 12.84 -10.34 5.00
CA ASP A 118 13.52 -11.26 5.92
C ASP A 118 12.58 -12.40 6.37
N THR A 119 12.54 -12.73 7.66
CA THR A 119 11.67 -13.79 8.19
C THR A 119 10.19 -13.40 8.29
N GLY A 120 9.76 -12.36 7.55
CA GLY A 120 8.37 -11.91 7.48
C GLY A 120 7.99 -10.76 8.44
N SER A 121 8.94 -10.26 9.24
CA SER A 121 8.65 -9.28 10.31
C SER A 121 8.91 -7.82 9.91
N TRP A 122 9.48 -7.58 8.74
CA TRP A 122 9.94 -6.26 8.30
C TRP A 122 9.28 -5.86 6.98
N ALA A 123 9.08 -4.56 6.78
CA ALA A 123 8.52 -4.00 5.57
C ALA A 123 9.27 -2.71 5.18
N GLN A 124 9.17 -2.32 3.91
CA GLN A 124 9.77 -1.10 3.40
C GLN A 124 9.17 0.13 4.10
N VAL A 125 10.02 1.08 4.49
CA VAL A 125 9.57 2.35 5.10
C VAL A 125 8.92 3.27 4.07
N SER A 126 7.97 4.10 4.52
CA SER A 126 7.47 5.23 3.74
C SER A 126 8.56 6.31 3.56
N VAL A 127 8.41 7.14 2.52
CA VAL A 127 9.30 8.29 2.28
C VAL A 127 9.26 9.24 3.48
N ASP A 128 8.09 9.60 3.98
CA ASP A 128 7.91 10.50 5.13
C ASP A 128 8.67 10.02 6.38
N LEU A 129 8.63 8.71 6.67
CA LEU A 129 9.37 8.16 7.82
C LEU A 129 10.88 8.20 7.59
N LEU A 130 11.32 7.90 6.36
CA LEU A 130 12.73 7.95 6.02
C LEU A 130 13.26 9.38 6.08
N GLU A 131 12.50 10.36 5.60
CA GLU A 131 12.79 11.79 5.72
C GLU A 131 12.98 12.20 7.18
N TYR A 132 12.09 11.76 8.08
CA TYR A 132 12.21 12.02 9.51
C TYR A 132 13.53 11.50 10.10
N TYR A 133 13.91 10.24 9.82
CA TYR A 133 15.14 9.65 10.38
C TYR A 133 16.43 10.14 9.71
N MET A 134 16.35 10.59 8.45
CA MET A 134 17.48 11.16 7.76
C MET A 134 17.70 12.64 8.07
N ASP A 135 16.69 13.37 8.53
CA ASP A 135 16.84 14.80 8.85
C ASP A 135 17.56 14.98 10.19
N PRO A 136 18.81 15.47 10.21
CA PRO A 136 19.58 15.55 11.46
C PRO A 136 18.96 16.52 12.47
N ARG A 137 18.19 17.51 12.01
CA ARG A 137 17.53 18.54 12.84
C ARG A 137 16.53 17.93 13.82
N ASN A 138 15.95 16.78 13.50
CA ASN A 138 15.05 16.04 14.40
C ASN A 138 15.76 15.45 15.63
N PHE A 139 17.09 15.45 15.65
CA PHE A 139 17.88 14.78 16.66
C PHE A 139 18.95 15.67 17.30
N LEU A 140 18.90 16.99 17.07
CA LEU A 140 19.79 17.97 17.69
C LEU A 140 19.29 18.35 19.08
N ASP A 141 19.22 17.35 19.95
CA ASP A 141 18.91 17.48 21.38
C ASP A 141 19.99 16.78 22.21
N SER A 142 20.04 17.07 23.51
CA SER A 142 21.07 16.61 24.46
C SER A 142 21.18 15.08 24.62
N LYS A 143 20.33 14.30 23.95
CA LYS A 143 20.31 12.84 24.00
C LYS A 143 20.48 12.19 22.63
N ASN A 144 19.70 12.61 21.64
CA ASN A 144 19.64 11.94 20.33
C ASN A 144 20.77 12.39 19.40
N ILE A 145 21.52 13.44 19.76
CA ILE A 145 22.68 13.92 19.01
C ILE A 145 23.84 12.90 19.00
N PHE A 146 23.88 11.96 19.95
CA PHE A 146 24.90 10.90 20.04
C PHE A 146 24.94 9.96 18.85
N GLN A 147 23.94 9.96 17.97
CA GLN A 147 24.06 9.23 16.70
C GLN A 147 25.10 9.83 15.75
N PHE A 148 25.52 11.07 16.01
CA PHE A 148 26.55 11.81 15.32
C PHE A 148 27.88 11.83 16.09
N GLU A 149 27.97 11.21 17.28
CA GLU A 149 29.23 11.13 18.04
C GLU A 149 30.29 10.40 17.20
N SER A 150 31.51 10.95 17.18
CA SER A 150 32.66 10.25 16.60
C SER A 150 32.88 8.90 17.30
N LEU A 151 33.00 7.84 16.52
CA LEU A 151 33.23 6.48 17.00
C LEU A 151 34.73 6.15 17.14
N SER A 152 35.61 7.14 17.08
CA SER A 152 37.05 6.97 17.34
C SER A 152 37.34 6.79 18.83
N TYR A 153 38.42 6.06 19.12
CA TYR A 153 38.88 5.85 20.49
C TYR A 153 39.50 7.13 21.08
N ASP A 154 39.00 7.54 22.25
CA ASP A 154 39.59 8.57 23.10
C ASP A 154 39.59 8.08 24.56
N SER A 155 40.78 7.72 25.03
CA SER A 155 41.01 7.19 26.38
C SER A 155 40.66 8.17 27.50
N ASN A 156 40.53 9.47 27.22
CA ASN A 156 40.21 10.48 28.24
C ASN A 156 38.73 10.50 28.59
N ILE A 157 37.87 10.10 27.65
CA ILE A 157 36.41 10.20 27.81
C ILE A 157 35.75 8.82 27.87
N GLN A 158 36.35 7.79 27.27
CA GLN A 158 35.82 6.43 27.21
C GLN A 158 36.49 5.52 28.23
N THR A 159 35.81 5.31 29.36
CA THR A 159 36.36 4.56 30.52
C THR A 159 35.83 3.13 30.65
N LEU A 160 36.57 2.29 31.37
CA LEU A 160 36.14 0.92 31.76
C LEU A 160 34.79 0.92 32.50
N ALA A 161 34.51 1.96 33.30
CA ALA A 161 33.24 2.08 34.03
C ALA A 161 32.04 2.20 33.09
N GLY A 162 32.14 3.01 32.03
CA GLY A 162 31.05 3.12 31.05
C GLY A 162 30.93 1.89 30.15
N VAL A 163 32.02 1.20 29.83
CA VAL A 163 31.93 -0.13 29.18
C VAL A 163 31.11 -1.08 30.05
N ASN A 164 31.43 -1.19 31.35
CA ASN A 164 30.65 -2.02 32.28
C ASN A 164 29.18 -1.61 32.36
N LYS A 165 28.89 -0.30 32.27
CA LYS A 165 27.52 0.22 32.22
C LYS A 165 26.76 -0.28 30.99
N ILE A 166 27.39 -0.28 29.81
CA ILE A 166 26.81 -0.82 28.56
C ILE A 166 26.56 -2.33 28.66
N LEU A 167 27.52 -3.05 29.25
CA LEU A 167 27.45 -4.51 29.40
C LEU A 167 26.46 -4.95 30.47
N GLN A 168 26.04 -4.06 31.38
CA GLN A 168 25.12 -4.40 32.49
C GLN A 168 23.85 -5.09 31.97
N GLY A 169 23.49 -6.22 32.60
CA GLY A 169 22.34 -7.02 32.21
C GLY A 169 22.58 -7.95 31.01
N THR A 170 23.82 -8.06 30.53
CA THR A 170 24.22 -9.03 29.51
C THR A 170 25.08 -10.15 30.10
N PHE A 171 25.24 -11.25 29.37
CA PHE A 171 26.16 -12.36 29.68
C PHE A 171 27.64 -11.93 29.80
N MET A 172 28.00 -10.74 29.34
CA MET A 172 29.37 -10.22 29.40
C MET A 172 29.67 -9.48 30.71
N TYR A 173 28.65 -8.98 31.41
CA TYR A 173 28.83 -8.17 32.62
C TYR A 173 29.53 -8.98 33.73
N ASN A 174 30.60 -8.41 34.30
CA ASN A 174 31.40 -9.04 35.35
C ASN A 174 31.85 -10.48 35.06
N THR A 175 31.96 -10.84 33.77
CA THR A 175 32.31 -12.19 33.34
C THR A 175 33.73 -12.19 32.77
N SER A 176 34.51 -13.20 33.16
CA SER A 176 35.90 -13.35 32.73
C SER A 176 36.04 -14.30 31.53
N ILE A 177 37.02 -14.00 30.68
CA ILE A 177 37.47 -14.78 29.53
C ILE A 177 38.99 -14.92 29.61
N THR A 178 39.55 -15.93 28.96
CA THR A 178 41.01 -16.13 28.90
C THR A 178 41.55 -15.78 27.52
N ASP A 179 42.77 -15.27 27.48
CA ASP A 179 43.56 -15.30 26.26
C ASP A 179 44.10 -16.72 26.00
N GLY A 180 44.67 -16.95 24.81
CA GLY A 180 45.26 -18.23 24.45
C GLY A 180 46.46 -18.66 25.31
N SER A 181 46.97 -17.78 26.19
CA SER A 181 48.03 -18.09 27.16
C SER A 181 47.49 -18.49 28.54
N GLY A 182 46.18 -18.38 28.75
CA GLY A 182 45.51 -18.67 30.02
C GLY A 182 45.39 -17.46 30.96
N LYS A 183 45.80 -16.26 30.53
CA LYS A 183 45.60 -15.04 31.32
C LYS A 183 44.13 -14.62 31.26
N SER A 184 43.56 -14.27 32.41
CA SER A 184 42.15 -13.90 32.57
C SER A 184 41.93 -12.40 32.42
N TYR A 185 40.86 -12.02 31.73
CA TYR A 185 40.38 -10.65 31.51
C TYR A 185 38.87 -10.64 31.74
N THR A 186 38.28 -9.55 32.24
CA THR A 186 36.84 -9.37 32.05
C THR A 186 36.53 -9.06 30.59
N TYR A 187 35.29 -9.26 30.15
CA TYR A 187 34.88 -8.77 28.82
C TYR A 187 35.12 -7.26 28.66
N ALA A 188 34.91 -6.48 29.72
CA ALA A 188 35.13 -5.04 29.69
C ALA A 188 36.61 -4.71 29.45
N ASP A 189 37.53 -5.41 30.11
CA ASP A 189 38.98 -5.25 29.87
C ASP A 189 39.34 -5.59 28.43
N ALA A 190 38.85 -6.72 27.91
CA ALA A 190 39.11 -7.14 26.53
C ALA A 190 38.56 -6.14 25.49
N ILE A 191 37.46 -5.46 25.80
CA ILE A 191 36.87 -4.42 24.94
C ILE A 191 37.71 -3.14 24.97
N ILE A 192 38.29 -2.77 26.12
CA ILE A 192 39.25 -1.65 26.20
C ILE A 192 40.50 -1.99 25.38
N ASP A 193 41.08 -3.17 25.55
CA ASP A 193 42.25 -3.62 24.77
C ASP A 193 41.94 -3.63 23.25
N ALA A 194 40.72 -4.02 22.88
CA ALA A 194 40.25 -4.00 21.50
C ALA A 194 40.11 -2.57 20.95
N ALA A 195 39.65 -1.62 21.76
CA ALA A 195 39.56 -0.22 21.39
C ALA A 195 40.95 0.38 21.13
N GLU A 196 41.89 0.18 22.04
CA GLU A 196 43.28 0.64 21.91
C GLU A 196 43.94 0.14 20.62
N GLN A 197 43.67 -1.12 20.25
CA GLN A 197 44.29 -1.73 19.08
C GLN A 197 43.55 -1.49 17.76
N SER A 198 42.26 -1.14 17.80
CA SER A 198 41.46 -0.89 16.59
C SER A 198 41.31 0.59 16.28
N GLY A 199 41.52 1.48 17.26
CA GLY A 199 41.21 2.90 17.17
C GLY A 199 39.71 3.21 17.22
N ALA A 200 38.86 2.21 17.47
CA ALA A 200 37.43 2.39 17.64
C ALA A 200 37.05 2.55 19.11
N SER A 201 36.05 3.39 19.38
CA SER A 201 35.52 3.59 20.74
C SER A 201 35.14 2.24 21.39
N PRO A 202 35.50 1.99 22.67
CA PRO A 202 35.05 0.79 23.37
C PRO A 202 33.53 0.79 23.61
N TYR A 203 32.87 1.95 23.58
CA TYR A 203 31.42 2.05 23.79
C TYR A 203 30.67 1.59 22.54
N TYR A 204 31.12 2.03 21.37
CA TYR A 204 30.79 1.45 20.07
C TYR A 204 31.00 -0.07 20.03
N ILE A 205 32.19 -0.57 20.39
CA ILE A 205 32.49 -2.01 20.40
C ILE A 205 31.50 -2.78 21.29
N ALA A 206 31.32 -2.34 22.55
CA ALA A 206 30.42 -2.98 23.49
C ALA A 206 28.96 -2.95 23.00
N THR A 207 28.51 -1.81 22.46
CA THR A 207 27.14 -1.64 21.96
C THR A 207 26.89 -2.54 20.75
N LYS A 208 27.86 -2.67 19.84
CA LYS A 208 27.76 -3.60 18.71
C LYS A 208 27.69 -5.04 19.14
N ILE A 209 28.59 -5.50 20.00
CA ILE A 209 28.56 -6.90 20.47
C ILE A 209 27.21 -7.19 21.16
N ARG A 210 26.72 -6.25 21.97
CA ARG A 210 25.40 -6.38 22.61
C ARG A 210 24.25 -6.42 21.58
N PHE A 211 24.33 -5.62 20.52
CA PHE A 211 23.34 -5.64 19.44
C PHE A 211 23.35 -6.96 18.66
N GLU A 212 24.53 -7.46 18.33
CA GLU A 212 24.71 -8.68 17.52
C GLU A 212 24.42 -9.98 18.29
N GLN A 213 24.73 -10.03 19.59
CA GLN A 213 24.65 -11.25 20.40
C GLN A 213 23.47 -11.25 21.38
N GLY A 214 22.77 -10.12 21.50
CA GLY A 214 21.73 -9.93 22.51
C GLY A 214 22.26 -9.99 23.95
N SER A 215 21.35 -9.86 24.92
CA SER A 215 21.71 -9.92 26.34
C SER A 215 22.11 -11.32 26.81
N ALA A 216 21.55 -12.37 26.21
CA ALA A 216 21.78 -13.75 26.65
C ALA A 216 23.01 -14.41 25.99
N GLY A 217 23.48 -13.91 24.84
CA GLY A 217 24.68 -14.45 24.19
C GLY A 217 24.57 -15.92 23.76
N THR A 218 23.40 -16.35 23.29
CA THR A 218 23.11 -17.78 23.02
C THR A 218 23.48 -18.24 21.62
N SER A 219 23.97 -17.35 20.77
CA SER A 219 24.35 -17.65 19.39
C SER A 219 25.43 -18.75 19.32
N PRO A 220 25.32 -19.72 18.39
CA PRO A 220 26.39 -20.68 18.13
C PRO A 220 27.73 -20.01 17.79
N LEU A 221 27.68 -18.79 17.24
CA LEU A 221 28.85 -18.03 16.82
C LEU A 221 29.77 -17.62 17.98
N ILE A 222 29.30 -17.61 19.24
CA ILE A 222 30.09 -17.19 20.41
C ILE A 222 30.17 -18.25 21.53
N ALA A 223 29.59 -19.43 21.31
CA ALA A 223 29.66 -20.53 22.26
C ALA A 223 31.10 -21.10 22.34
N GLY A 224 31.70 -21.35 21.17
CA GLY A 224 33.08 -21.83 20.97
C GLY A 224 33.48 -23.05 21.80
N ASN A 225 32.51 -23.89 22.14
CA ASN A 225 32.66 -25.19 22.79
C ASN A 225 31.85 -26.23 22.02
N GLU A 226 31.68 -27.44 22.56
CA GLU A 226 30.87 -28.48 21.92
C GLU A 226 29.43 -28.04 21.59
N GLU A 227 28.87 -27.11 22.37
CA GLU A 227 27.52 -26.58 22.15
C GLU A 227 27.40 -25.86 20.80
N ALA A 228 28.48 -25.21 20.33
CA ALA A 228 28.52 -24.61 18.99
C ALA A 228 28.28 -25.67 17.92
N GLY A 229 29.03 -26.77 17.96
CA GLY A 229 28.89 -27.89 17.04
C GLY A 229 27.51 -28.54 17.09
N LYS A 230 26.96 -28.75 18.30
CA LYS A 230 25.61 -29.31 18.50
C LYS A 230 24.52 -28.43 17.89
N LYS A 231 24.59 -27.11 18.08
CA LYS A 231 23.63 -26.18 17.48
C LYS A 231 23.76 -26.09 15.96
N ILE A 232 24.97 -26.16 15.42
CA ILE A 232 25.20 -26.19 13.97
C ILE A 232 24.68 -27.49 13.37
N TRP A 233 24.86 -28.63 14.06
CA TRP A 233 24.27 -29.91 13.66
C TRP A 233 22.75 -29.85 13.61
N ALA A 234 22.09 -29.27 14.63
CA ALA A 234 20.64 -29.07 14.61
C ALA A 234 20.20 -28.18 13.44
N ALA A 235 20.90 -27.06 13.19
CA ALA A 235 20.64 -26.17 12.05
C ALA A 235 20.84 -26.88 10.70
N TYR A 236 21.86 -27.72 10.57
CA TYR A 236 22.11 -28.55 9.39
C TYR A 236 20.94 -29.51 9.14
N GLN A 237 20.43 -30.18 10.18
CA GLN A 237 19.29 -31.09 10.05
C GLN A 237 18.00 -30.36 9.63
N GLU A 238 17.73 -29.19 10.23
CA GLU A 238 16.58 -28.34 9.88
C GLU A 238 16.66 -27.88 8.41
N ASP A 239 17.80 -27.33 8.00
CA ASP A 239 17.98 -26.81 6.64
C ASP A 239 18.00 -27.92 5.58
N LEU A 240 18.54 -29.11 5.92
CA LEU A 240 18.50 -30.28 5.04
C LEU A 240 17.06 -30.79 4.86
N ALA A 241 16.29 -30.87 5.95
CA ALA A 241 14.89 -31.28 5.89
C ALA A 241 14.02 -30.27 5.11
N ALA A 242 14.39 -28.99 5.16
CA ALA A 242 13.76 -27.92 4.38
C ALA A 242 14.23 -27.87 2.90
N GLY A 243 15.19 -28.71 2.50
CA GLY A 243 15.73 -28.74 1.13
C GLY A 243 16.59 -27.52 0.77
N LEU A 244 17.08 -26.78 1.76
CA LEU A 244 17.92 -25.58 1.55
C LEU A 244 19.39 -25.94 1.25
N ILE A 245 19.81 -27.13 1.63
CA ILE A 245 21.18 -27.64 1.45
C ILE A 245 21.17 -29.09 0.98
N THR A 246 22.29 -29.54 0.40
CA THR A 246 22.54 -30.95 0.10
C THR A 246 23.31 -31.63 1.21
N ALA A 247 23.11 -32.94 1.37
CA ALA A 247 23.82 -33.71 2.38
C ALA A 247 25.34 -33.64 2.19
N VAL A 248 26.06 -33.41 3.29
CA VAL A 248 27.52 -33.48 3.35
C VAL A 248 27.92 -34.91 3.71
N ASP A 249 28.87 -35.47 2.96
CA ASP A 249 29.36 -36.83 3.23
C ASP A 249 30.03 -36.91 4.61
N GLY A 250 29.74 -37.97 5.37
CA GLY A 250 30.23 -38.16 6.73
C GLY A 250 29.69 -37.18 7.80
N ALA A 251 28.65 -36.40 7.49
CA ALA A 251 28.04 -35.47 8.45
C ALA A 251 27.52 -36.20 9.72
N SER A 252 27.94 -35.71 10.88
CA SER A 252 27.51 -36.18 12.20
C SER A 252 27.65 -35.06 13.24
N GLU A 253 26.98 -35.16 14.38
CA GLU A 253 27.15 -34.19 15.46
C GLU A 253 28.63 -34.02 15.84
N GLN A 254 29.37 -35.12 15.99
CA GLN A 254 30.79 -35.10 16.33
C GLN A 254 31.64 -34.43 15.23
N TYR A 255 31.29 -34.62 13.95
CA TYR A 255 31.94 -33.91 12.85
C TYR A 255 31.83 -32.40 13.04
N PHE A 256 30.63 -31.88 13.31
CA PHE A 256 30.42 -30.43 13.52
C PHE A 256 31.09 -29.91 14.79
N ILE A 257 31.07 -30.67 15.89
CA ILE A 257 31.84 -30.34 17.11
C ILE A 257 33.32 -30.17 16.79
N ASN A 258 33.93 -31.10 16.05
CA ASN A 258 35.35 -31.06 15.72
C ASN A 258 35.70 -29.88 14.78
N GLN A 259 34.79 -29.48 13.90
CA GLN A 259 35.06 -28.40 12.93
C GLN A 259 34.93 -26.99 13.54
N TYR A 260 34.06 -26.82 14.55
CA TYR A 260 33.63 -25.49 14.99
C TYR A 260 33.90 -25.16 16.46
N SER A 261 34.31 -26.14 17.27
CA SER A 261 34.75 -25.86 18.65
C SER A 261 35.98 -24.95 18.68
N GLY A 262 36.04 -24.03 19.65
CA GLY A 262 37.13 -23.07 19.79
C GLY A 262 37.03 -21.85 18.87
N LEU A 263 36.05 -21.76 17.98
CA LEU A 263 35.87 -20.58 17.12
C LEU A 263 34.84 -19.62 17.71
N TYR A 264 35.08 -18.32 17.56
CA TYR A 264 34.24 -17.25 18.11
C TYR A 264 34.11 -16.08 17.13
N ASN A 265 32.90 -15.54 16.97
CA ASN A 265 32.60 -14.38 16.13
C ASN A 265 31.54 -13.50 16.81
N TYR A 266 32.00 -12.48 17.55
CA TYR A 266 31.12 -11.58 18.33
C TYR A 266 30.40 -10.54 17.48
N PHE A 267 30.86 -10.30 16.25
CA PHE A 267 30.37 -9.23 15.37
C PHE A 267 29.56 -9.78 14.18
N ASN A 268 29.25 -11.08 14.17
CA ASN A 268 28.56 -11.75 13.07
C ASN A 268 29.22 -11.51 11.69
N MET A 269 30.54 -11.29 11.66
CA MET A 269 31.27 -11.00 10.41
C MET A 269 31.19 -12.20 9.47
N GLY A 270 30.79 -11.97 8.22
CA GLY A 270 30.62 -13.03 7.23
C GLY A 270 29.44 -13.98 7.47
N ALA A 271 28.65 -13.80 8.54
CA ALA A 271 27.50 -14.64 8.87
C ALA A 271 26.30 -14.34 7.95
N SER A 272 26.34 -14.89 6.75
CA SER A 272 25.31 -14.68 5.71
C SER A 272 25.02 -15.98 4.96
N GLY A 273 23.89 -16.05 4.28
CA GLY A 273 23.48 -17.19 3.46
C GLY A 273 22.01 -17.57 3.67
N THR A 274 21.56 -18.55 2.88
CA THR A 274 20.21 -19.10 2.99
C THR A 274 20.18 -20.21 4.04
N GLY A 275 19.30 -20.10 5.03
CA GLY A 275 19.20 -21.06 6.13
C GLY A 275 20.16 -20.77 7.29
N LYS A 276 19.84 -21.32 8.46
CA LYS A 276 20.63 -21.11 9.69
C LYS A 276 22.02 -21.73 9.58
N TYR A 277 22.14 -22.88 8.94
CA TYR A 277 23.39 -23.61 8.76
C TYR A 277 24.41 -22.76 8.01
N ALA A 278 24.02 -22.17 6.87
CA ALA A 278 24.91 -21.32 6.07
C ALA A 278 25.38 -20.09 6.87
N VAL A 279 24.45 -19.40 7.55
CA VAL A 279 24.76 -18.23 8.39
C VAL A 279 25.78 -18.58 9.47
N TYR A 280 25.56 -19.65 10.23
CA TYR A 280 26.46 -20.04 11.31
C TYR A 280 27.83 -20.51 10.82
N THR A 281 27.84 -21.36 9.79
CA THR A 281 29.09 -21.92 9.27
C THR A 281 29.93 -20.87 8.56
N ASN A 282 29.34 -19.97 7.76
CA ASN A 282 30.08 -18.87 7.14
C ASN A 282 30.67 -17.92 8.19
N GLY A 283 29.90 -17.58 9.22
CA GLY A 283 30.40 -16.76 10.33
C GLY A 283 31.56 -17.40 11.12
N LEU A 284 31.56 -18.73 11.30
CA LEU A 284 32.68 -19.40 11.97
C LEU A 284 33.84 -19.73 11.02
N ASN A 285 33.59 -19.87 9.72
CA ASN A 285 34.64 -19.99 8.71
C ASN A 285 35.45 -18.69 8.62
N GLU A 286 34.77 -17.54 8.70
CA GLU A 286 35.39 -16.23 8.90
C GLU A 286 36.30 -16.24 10.14
N ALA A 287 35.75 -16.61 11.30
CA ALA A 287 36.51 -16.68 12.55
C ALA A 287 37.75 -17.58 12.44
N ARG A 288 37.64 -18.72 11.73
CA ARG A 288 38.77 -19.60 11.46
C ARG A 288 39.85 -18.92 10.62
N SER A 289 39.44 -18.25 9.53
CA SER A 289 40.37 -17.56 8.63
C SER A 289 41.13 -16.41 9.31
N GLU A 290 40.47 -15.74 10.26
CA GLU A 290 41.02 -14.64 11.03
C GLU A 290 41.75 -15.08 12.32
N GLY A 291 41.76 -16.38 12.63
CA GLY A 291 42.43 -16.93 13.81
C GLY A 291 41.73 -16.61 15.15
N TRP A 292 40.42 -16.40 15.15
CA TRP A 292 39.61 -16.11 16.34
C TRP A 292 39.30 -17.37 17.15
N THR A 293 40.36 -17.97 17.70
CA THR A 293 40.36 -19.28 18.37
C THR A 293 40.10 -19.21 19.89
N ASN A 294 39.87 -18.01 20.41
CA ASN A 294 39.43 -17.76 21.78
C ASN A 294 38.66 -16.44 21.82
N ARG A 295 37.90 -16.22 22.90
CA ARG A 295 37.03 -15.05 23.05
C ARG A 295 37.79 -13.73 22.98
N TYR A 296 38.96 -13.66 23.62
CA TYR A 296 39.78 -12.45 23.65
C TYR A 296 40.27 -12.08 22.25
N ALA A 297 40.81 -13.04 21.50
CA ALA A 297 41.23 -12.86 20.11
C ALA A 297 40.07 -12.45 19.19
N ALA A 298 38.89 -13.03 19.38
CA ALA A 298 37.70 -12.72 18.58
C ALA A 298 37.17 -11.30 18.82
N ILE A 299 37.20 -10.81 20.05
CA ILE A 299 36.79 -9.43 20.39
C ILE A 299 37.75 -8.43 19.75
N ILE A 300 39.07 -8.63 19.91
CA ILE A 300 40.08 -7.72 19.34
C ILE A 300 40.07 -7.77 17.81
N GLY A 301 40.12 -8.96 17.23
CA GLY A 301 40.16 -9.13 15.78
C GLY A 301 38.88 -8.65 15.11
N GLY A 302 37.71 -8.96 15.70
CA GLY A 302 36.43 -8.46 15.24
C GLY A 302 36.31 -6.95 15.33
N ALA A 303 36.81 -6.32 16.41
CA ALA A 303 36.83 -4.87 16.56
C ALA A 303 37.73 -4.20 15.50
N LYS A 304 38.93 -4.74 15.25
CA LYS A 304 39.82 -4.26 14.17
C LYS A 304 39.14 -4.34 12.81
N LYS A 305 38.45 -5.45 12.51
CA LYS A 305 37.72 -5.61 11.26
C LYS A 305 36.53 -4.66 11.15
N ALA A 306 35.77 -4.48 12.23
CA ALA A 306 34.67 -3.52 12.29
C ALA A 306 35.14 -2.06 12.11
N ALA A 307 36.26 -1.68 12.71
CA ALA A 307 36.87 -0.38 12.53
C ALA A 307 37.35 -0.19 11.07
N ALA A 308 38.05 -1.19 10.52
CA ALA A 308 38.54 -1.16 9.16
C ALA A 308 37.41 -1.05 8.12
N SER A 309 36.32 -1.80 8.31
CA SER A 309 35.21 -1.83 7.35
C SER A 309 34.33 -0.59 7.39
N TYR A 310 34.22 0.11 8.53
CA TYR A 310 33.27 1.22 8.70
C TYR A 310 33.96 2.54 9.05
N ILE A 311 34.62 2.61 10.21
CA ILE A 311 35.19 3.86 10.72
C ILE A 311 36.31 4.36 9.80
N ASN A 312 37.23 3.48 9.42
CA ASN A 312 38.41 3.84 8.62
C ASN A 312 38.08 4.16 7.14
N VAL A 313 36.86 3.87 6.69
CA VAL A 313 36.35 4.24 5.35
C VAL A 313 35.42 5.45 5.38
N GLY A 314 35.35 6.15 6.51
CA GLY A 314 34.61 7.41 6.68
C GLY A 314 33.19 7.26 7.24
N GLN A 315 32.76 6.07 7.65
CA GLN A 315 31.49 5.85 8.36
C GLN A 315 31.72 5.92 9.89
N ASP A 316 32.17 7.08 10.33
CA ASP A 316 32.71 7.34 11.68
C ASP A 316 31.63 7.69 12.72
N THR A 317 30.35 7.66 12.36
CA THR A 317 29.21 7.86 13.27
C THR A 317 28.17 6.76 13.10
N TYR A 318 27.32 6.51 14.11
CA TYR A 318 26.21 5.56 13.96
C TYR A 318 25.27 5.94 12.81
N TYR A 319 25.08 7.25 12.58
CA TYR A 319 24.32 7.77 11.45
C TYR A 319 24.95 7.38 10.10
N LEU A 320 26.24 7.62 9.92
CA LEU A 320 26.93 7.31 8.67
C LEU A 320 27.04 5.80 8.42
N GLN A 321 27.08 4.98 9.46
CA GLN A 321 26.98 3.53 9.30
C GLN A 321 25.57 3.07 8.92
N LYS A 322 24.51 3.77 9.35
CA LYS A 322 23.12 3.45 8.97
C LYS A 322 22.80 3.85 7.54
N PHE A 323 23.12 5.08 7.15
CA PHE A 323 22.67 5.64 5.87
C PHE A 323 23.77 5.67 4.81
N ASN A 324 25.04 5.60 5.21
CA ASN A 324 26.17 5.74 4.29
C ASN A 324 26.05 6.88 3.27
N VAL A 325 25.84 8.10 3.73
CA VAL A 325 25.86 9.30 2.88
C VAL A 325 27.28 9.81 2.61
N THR A 326 28.28 8.97 2.87
CA THR A 326 29.69 9.34 2.70
C THR A 326 30.03 9.57 1.23
N SER A 327 30.98 10.46 0.94
CA SER A 327 31.43 10.78 -0.42
C SER A 327 32.41 9.76 -1.00
N ASN A 328 32.06 8.47 -0.93
CA ASN A 328 32.83 7.39 -1.53
C ASN A 328 32.01 6.60 -2.57
N SER A 329 32.67 5.71 -3.32
CA SER A 329 32.04 4.91 -4.38
C SER A 329 30.98 3.93 -3.89
N ASN A 330 30.95 3.64 -2.58
CA ASN A 330 30.00 2.71 -1.96
C ASN A 330 28.80 3.44 -1.33
N ARG A 331 28.65 4.76 -1.54
CA ARG A 331 27.54 5.58 -1.03
C ARG A 331 26.18 4.87 -1.15
N TYR A 332 25.38 4.92 -0.08
CA TYR A 332 24.10 4.20 0.12
C TYR A 332 24.19 2.66 0.19
N TYR A 333 25.26 2.06 -0.33
CA TYR A 333 25.61 0.65 -0.13
C TYR A 333 26.47 0.51 1.14
N HIS A 334 26.81 -0.71 1.57
CA HIS A 334 27.63 -0.91 2.78
C HIS A 334 27.05 -0.23 4.05
N GLN A 335 25.73 -0.30 4.21
CA GLN A 335 25.05 0.11 5.44
C GLN A 335 25.13 -1.03 6.46
N TYR A 336 25.39 -0.68 7.72
CA TYR A 336 25.53 -1.66 8.80
C TYR A 336 24.20 -2.36 9.14
N MET A 337 23.07 -1.67 8.95
CA MET A 337 21.77 -2.15 9.40
C MET A 337 20.63 -1.64 8.52
N GLN A 338 19.57 -2.44 8.38
CA GLN A 338 18.41 -2.12 7.55
C GLN A 338 17.30 -1.42 8.34
N ALA A 339 17.19 -1.68 9.65
CA ALA A 339 16.22 -1.00 10.49
C ALA A 339 16.48 0.51 10.47
N VAL A 340 15.53 1.30 9.96
CA VAL A 340 15.68 2.76 9.76
C VAL A 340 16.07 3.50 11.04
N GLN A 341 15.64 2.92 12.15
CA GLN A 341 15.73 3.44 13.50
C GLN A 341 16.96 2.86 14.26
N GLY A 342 17.85 2.16 13.55
CA GLY A 342 19.00 1.48 14.17
C GLY A 342 20.05 2.43 14.76
N SER A 343 20.41 3.50 14.03
CA SER A 343 21.44 4.46 14.45
C SER A 343 21.12 5.12 15.79
N TYR A 344 19.92 5.71 15.92
CA TYR A 344 19.51 6.38 17.16
C TYR A 344 19.38 5.40 18.33
N SER A 345 18.99 4.14 18.08
CA SER A 345 18.85 3.11 19.12
C SER A 345 20.21 2.70 19.71
N LEU A 346 21.22 2.51 18.86
CA LEU A 346 22.59 2.23 19.29
C LEU A 346 23.18 3.42 20.05
N ALA A 347 23.04 4.62 19.50
CA ALA A 347 23.53 5.86 20.11
C ALA A 347 23.00 6.10 21.53
N ARG A 348 21.71 5.80 21.78
CA ARG A 348 21.10 5.92 23.10
C ARG A 348 21.73 5.02 24.16
N THR A 349 22.35 3.90 23.76
CA THR A 349 23.07 3.02 24.67
C THR A 349 24.38 3.68 25.13
N SER A 350 25.13 4.30 24.20
CA SER A 350 26.34 5.06 24.51
C SER A 350 26.03 6.30 25.36
N TYR A 351 25.04 7.10 24.98
CA TYR A 351 24.53 8.22 25.80
C TYR A 351 24.19 7.78 27.23
N GLY A 352 23.41 6.70 27.35
CA GLY A 352 22.99 6.18 28.65
C GLY A 352 24.18 5.85 29.55
N ALA A 353 25.22 5.24 28.98
CA ALA A 353 26.44 4.92 29.70
C ALA A 353 27.17 6.18 30.20
N TYR A 354 27.40 7.18 29.34
CA TYR A 354 28.03 8.44 29.76
C TYR A 354 27.23 9.15 30.83
N ASN A 355 25.91 9.28 30.66
CA ASN A 355 25.04 9.95 31.60
C ASN A 355 25.03 9.25 32.97
N GLU A 356 24.92 7.92 33.01
CA GLU A 356 24.84 7.18 34.26
C GLU A 356 26.15 7.14 35.05
N ILE A 357 27.30 7.31 34.39
CA ILE A 357 28.60 7.43 35.09
C ILE A 357 28.97 8.90 35.39
N GLY A 358 28.09 9.86 35.09
CA GLY A 358 28.35 11.29 35.30
C GLY A 358 29.39 11.90 34.35
N ALA A 359 29.58 11.31 33.16
CA ALA A 359 30.56 11.71 32.16
C ALA A 359 29.94 12.43 30.95
N ILE A 360 28.72 12.94 31.09
CA ILE A 360 27.98 13.60 29.99
C ILE A 360 28.58 14.95 29.59
N GLU A 361 29.38 15.58 30.46
CA GLU A 361 30.07 16.84 30.19
C GLU A 361 31.46 16.66 29.55
N ASN A 362 31.82 15.42 29.16
CA ASN A 362 33.04 15.18 28.41
C ASN A 362 33.01 15.91 27.05
N PRO A 363 34.18 16.29 26.50
CA PRO A 363 34.26 17.06 25.25
C PRO A 363 34.01 16.18 24.01
N PHE A 364 32.77 15.73 23.82
CA PHE A 364 32.39 14.94 22.64
C PHE A 364 32.49 15.77 21.37
N THR A 365 32.89 15.11 20.27
CA THR A 365 32.82 15.67 18.91
C THR A 365 31.70 15.00 18.14
N PHE A 366 30.79 15.81 17.59
CA PHE A 366 29.67 15.35 16.77
C PHE A 366 29.87 15.75 15.31
N SER A 367 29.93 14.76 14.42
CA SER A 367 30.01 14.92 12.96
C SER A 367 28.60 14.85 12.37
N ILE A 368 28.00 16.01 12.14
CA ILE A 368 26.57 16.17 11.85
C ILE A 368 26.36 16.35 10.34
N PRO A 369 25.66 15.42 9.65
CA PRO A 369 25.39 15.53 8.22
C PRO A 369 24.66 16.83 7.84
N VAL A 370 25.08 17.44 6.73
CA VAL A 370 24.41 18.57 6.11
C VAL A 370 24.10 18.21 4.66
N TYR A 371 22.84 18.34 4.29
CA TYR A 371 22.34 18.09 2.93
C TYR A 371 22.02 19.41 2.22
N LEU A 372 22.10 19.40 0.90
CA LEU A 372 21.73 20.53 0.05
C LEU A 372 20.22 20.54 -0.15
N ASN A 373 19.60 21.73 -0.25
CA ASN A 373 18.19 21.90 -0.58
C ASN A 373 17.21 21.16 0.35
N MET A 374 17.51 21.10 1.66
CA MET A 374 16.59 20.56 2.66
C MET A 374 15.30 21.41 2.76
N PRO A 375 14.17 20.82 3.20
CA PRO A 375 12.97 21.58 3.53
C PRO A 375 13.26 22.64 4.61
N GLU A 376 12.50 23.74 4.60
CA GLU A 376 12.70 24.88 5.51
C GLU A 376 12.66 24.44 6.98
N THR A 377 11.69 23.58 7.33
CA THR A 377 11.54 23.00 8.67
C THR A 377 12.00 21.54 8.70
N ALA A 378 12.28 21.02 9.90
CA ALA A 378 12.58 19.61 10.08
C ALA A 378 11.40 18.72 9.64
N CYS A 379 11.68 17.60 8.97
CA CYS A 379 10.64 16.67 8.51
C CYS A 379 9.98 15.97 9.71
N PRO A 380 8.67 16.13 9.95
CA PRO A 380 8.03 15.57 11.14
C PRO A 380 7.89 14.05 11.05
N GLN A 381 7.91 13.36 12.19
CA GLN A 381 7.58 11.94 12.21
C GLN A 381 6.11 11.75 11.79
N PRO A 382 5.82 10.86 10.84
CA PRO A 382 4.44 10.55 10.50
C PRO A 382 3.72 9.86 11.68
N THR A 383 2.50 10.31 12.01
CA THR A 383 1.75 9.86 13.20
C THR A 383 0.38 9.26 12.90
N ALA A 384 -0.16 9.47 11.70
CA ALA A 384 -1.48 8.98 11.31
C ALA A 384 -1.44 7.55 10.74
N SER A 385 -2.57 6.89 10.59
CA SER A 385 -2.67 5.70 9.71
C SER A 385 -2.96 6.20 8.29
N THR A 386 -2.17 5.80 7.30
CA THR A 386 -2.32 6.18 5.88
C THR A 386 -2.89 5.05 5.01
N VAL A 387 -2.81 3.79 5.48
CA VAL A 387 -3.53 2.69 4.85
C VAL A 387 -4.91 2.57 5.46
N ALA A 388 -5.88 2.77 4.58
CA ALA A 388 -7.29 2.84 4.85
C ALA A 388 -7.93 2.24 3.59
N ASN A 389 -8.33 0.98 3.70
CA ASN A 389 -8.92 0.20 2.62
C ASN A 389 -10.45 0.23 2.78
N THR A 390 -11.17 0.37 1.66
CA THR A 390 -12.63 0.48 1.62
C THR A 390 -13.32 -0.80 1.13
N LEU A 391 -12.58 -1.89 0.89
CA LEU A 391 -13.15 -3.14 0.39
C LEU A 391 -13.69 -4.01 1.54
N LEU A 392 -14.70 -4.82 1.25
CA LEU A 392 -15.10 -5.95 2.07
C LEU A 392 -14.14 -7.14 1.85
N ASN A 393 -13.86 -7.88 2.92
CA ASN A 393 -13.24 -9.20 2.88
C ASN A 393 -14.28 -10.33 2.76
N SER A 394 -15.49 -10.10 3.30
CA SER A 394 -16.60 -11.04 3.16
C SER A 394 -17.93 -10.32 3.24
N LEU A 395 -18.91 -10.83 2.49
CA LEU A 395 -20.31 -10.51 2.64
C LEU A 395 -21.10 -11.81 2.60
N SER A 396 -21.96 -12.03 3.58
CA SER A 396 -22.97 -13.08 3.55
C SER A 396 -24.30 -12.54 4.01
N VAL A 397 -25.37 -13.11 3.47
CA VAL A 397 -26.72 -12.74 3.85
C VAL A 397 -27.52 -14.01 4.10
N SER A 398 -28.18 -14.07 5.25
CA SER A 398 -28.99 -15.21 5.69
C SER A 398 -30.48 -14.88 5.65
N ASN A 399 -31.31 -15.94 5.66
CA ASN A 399 -32.76 -15.91 5.38
C ASN A 399 -33.09 -15.59 3.91
N SER A 400 -32.23 -16.07 3.01
CA SER A 400 -32.26 -15.80 1.57
C SER A 400 -31.39 -16.80 0.81
N SER A 401 -31.39 -16.72 -0.52
CA SER A 401 -30.39 -17.37 -1.37
C SER A 401 -28.98 -16.91 -1.01
N ALA A 402 -28.02 -17.83 -1.09
CA ALA A 402 -26.62 -17.51 -0.88
C ALA A 402 -26.11 -16.52 -1.92
N ILE A 403 -25.12 -15.72 -1.52
CA ILE A 403 -24.33 -14.87 -2.41
C ILE A 403 -22.93 -15.46 -2.55
N ASN A 404 -22.39 -15.45 -3.77
CA ASN A 404 -20.98 -15.72 -4.02
C ASN A 404 -20.25 -14.38 -3.96
N PHE A 405 -19.69 -14.06 -2.80
CA PHE A 405 -18.99 -12.79 -2.60
C PHE A 405 -17.71 -12.76 -3.42
N GLU A 406 -17.53 -11.67 -4.17
CA GLU A 406 -16.31 -11.33 -4.88
C GLU A 406 -15.89 -9.93 -4.46
N GLN A 407 -14.64 -9.77 -4.02
CA GLN A 407 -14.16 -8.56 -3.35
C GLN A 407 -14.37 -7.26 -4.14
N TYR A 408 -14.25 -7.33 -5.46
CA TYR A 408 -14.39 -6.21 -6.40
C TYR A 408 -15.77 -6.13 -7.06
N ASN A 409 -16.69 -7.02 -6.70
CA ASN A 409 -18.08 -6.91 -7.10
C ASN A 409 -18.85 -6.09 -6.05
N PHE A 410 -19.41 -4.96 -6.48
CA PHE A 410 -20.14 -4.00 -5.64
C PHE A 410 -21.66 -4.14 -5.75
N GLN A 411 -22.18 -5.10 -6.52
CA GLN A 411 -23.62 -5.30 -6.71
C GLN A 411 -24.00 -6.77 -6.53
N TYR A 412 -25.04 -7.02 -5.73
CA TYR A 412 -25.55 -8.36 -5.48
C TYR A 412 -27.07 -8.38 -5.55
N THR A 413 -27.60 -9.46 -6.12
CA THR A 413 -29.04 -9.74 -6.13
C THR A 413 -29.29 -11.08 -5.46
N MET A 414 -30.35 -11.15 -4.68
CA MET A 414 -30.67 -12.33 -3.87
C MET A 414 -32.17 -12.49 -3.68
N ILE A 415 -32.58 -13.73 -3.43
CA ILE A 415 -33.98 -14.12 -3.31
C ILE A 415 -34.29 -14.44 -1.84
N ALA A 416 -35.35 -13.86 -1.28
CA ALA A 416 -35.82 -14.16 0.06
C ALA A 416 -37.26 -14.69 0.04
N ASP A 417 -37.59 -15.62 0.94
CA ASP A 417 -38.96 -16.13 1.08
C ASP A 417 -39.93 -14.98 1.42
N ALA A 418 -41.14 -15.02 0.86
CA ALA A 418 -42.18 -14.02 1.00
C ALA A 418 -42.62 -13.73 2.44
N THR A 419 -42.34 -14.66 3.36
CA THR A 419 -42.63 -14.55 4.79
C THR A 419 -41.51 -13.87 5.58
N VAL A 420 -40.32 -13.69 4.98
CA VAL A 420 -39.17 -13.07 5.64
C VAL A 420 -39.43 -11.57 5.84
N SER A 421 -39.48 -11.13 7.09
CA SER A 421 -39.60 -9.71 7.48
C SER A 421 -38.25 -9.03 7.75
N SER A 422 -37.15 -9.79 7.78
CA SER A 422 -35.80 -9.26 7.88
C SER A 422 -34.75 -10.24 7.34
N VAL A 423 -33.76 -9.72 6.62
CA VAL A 423 -32.56 -10.48 6.25
C VAL A 423 -31.41 -10.13 7.17
N LYS A 424 -30.54 -11.09 7.47
CA LYS A 424 -29.36 -10.88 8.30
C LYS A 424 -28.14 -10.67 7.42
N ILE A 425 -27.54 -9.50 7.47
CA ILE A 425 -26.31 -9.14 6.76
C ILE A 425 -25.13 -9.34 7.71
N ASP A 426 -24.20 -10.20 7.33
CA ASP A 426 -22.89 -10.35 7.98
C ASP A 426 -21.82 -9.83 7.01
N ALA A 427 -21.17 -8.73 7.35
CA ALA A 427 -20.18 -8.06 6.50
C ALA A 427 -18.87 -7.86 7.28
N THR A 428 -17.74 -8.13 6.65
CA THR A 428 -16.42 -7.88 7.23
C THR A 428 -15.62 -7.01 6.28
N ALA A 429 -15.18 -5.83 6.75
CA ALA A 429 -14.25 -4.98 6.04
C ALA A 429 -12.84 -5.59 6.03
N LEU A 430 -12.13 -5.40 4.92
CA LEU A 430 -10.74 -5.85 4.78
C LEU A 430 -9.79 -5.06 5.69
N TYR A 431 -10.10 -3.78 5.94
CA TYR A 431 -9.44 -2.97 6.96
C TYR A 431 -10.29 -2.95 8.23
N SER A 432 -9.76 -3.52 9.32
CA SER A 432 -10.51 -3.71 10.57
C SER A 432 -11.00 -2.42 11.23
N GLU A 433 -10.35 -1.28 10.94
CA GLU A 433 -10.76 0.03 11.45
C GLU A 433 -11.73 0.77 10.53
N ALA A 434 -12.04 0.23 9.35
CA ALA A 434 -13.07 0.79 8.47
C ALA A 434 -14.44 0.65 9.12
N THR A 435 -15.23 1.72 9.02
CA THR A 435 -16.61 1.75 9.51
C THR A 435 -17.53 1.18 8.44
N ILE A 436 -18.45 0.30 8.83
CA ILE A 436 -19.52 -0.20 7.97
C ILE A 436 -20.84 0.45 8.38
N ALA A 437 -21.49 1.10 7.42
CA ALA A 437 -22.84 1.62 7.56
C ALA A 437 -23.80 0.88 6.61
N ILE A 438 -25.03 0.63 7.07
CA ILE A 438 -26.09 0.04 6.25
C ILE A 438 -27.21 1.06 6.10
N ASN A 439 -27.56 1.42 4.87
CA ASN A 439 -28.51 2.48 4.56
C ASN A 439 -28.20 3.80 5.29
N GLY A 440 -26.93 4.21 5.25
CA GLY A 440 -26.41 5.39 5.94
C GLY A 440 -26.34 5.31 7.47
N THR A 441 -26.81 4.22 8.09
CA THR A 441 -26.72 4.02 9.54
C THR A 441 -25.44 3.26 9.88
N THR A 442 -24.52 3.88 10.63
CA THR A 442 -23.30 3.21 11.09
C THR A 442 -23.62 2.04 12.01
N ILE A 443 -23.18 0.84 11.64
CA ILE A 443 -23.40 -0.38 12.42
C ILE A 443 -22.20 -0.68 13.33
N GLY A 444 -20.98 -0.50 12.82
CA GLY A 444 -19.76 -0.80 13.57
C GLY A 444 -18.50 -0.71 12.70
N LYS A 445 -17.38 -1.23 13.22
CA LYS A 445 -16.09 -1.28 12.52
C LYS A 445 -15.67 -2.73 12.26
N GLY A 446 -14.92 -2.96 11.18
CA GLY A 446 -14.36 -4.26 10.86
C GLY A 446 -15.45 -5.27 10.50
N SER A 447 -15.82 -6.15 11.43
CA SER A 447 -16.91 -7.12 11.25
C SER A 447 -18.19 -6.65 11.89
N VAL A 448 -19.28 -6.66 11.13
CA VAL A 448 -20.62 -6.27 11.59
C VAL A 448 -21.66 -7.33 11.24
N SER A 449 -22.71 -7.36 12.05
CA SER A 449 -23.89 -8.20 11.83
C SER A 449 -25.14 -7.35 12.04
N TYR A 450 -26.05 -7.34 11.08
CA TYR A 450 -27.23 -6.48 11.11
C TYR A 450 -28.46 -7.18 10.54
N ASN A 451 -29.56 -7.15 11.30
CA ASN A 451 -30.86 -7.61 10.81
C ASN A 451 -31.55 -6.44 10.12
N LEU A 452 -31.47 -6.42 8.78
CA LEU A 452 -32.12 -5.43 7.95
C LEU A 452 -33.61 -5.77 7.83
N PRO A 453 -34.53 -4.89 8.31
CA PRO A 453 -35.95 -5.06 8.06
C PRO A 453 -36.23 -4.99 6.56
N VAL A 454 -37.02 -5.93 6.06
CA VAL A 454 -37.48 -5.95 4.65
C VAL A 454 -39.00 -5.91 4.60
N THR A 455 -39.52 -5.26 3.58
CA THR A 455 -40.93 -5.35 3.24
C THR A 455 -41.17 -6.71 2.59
N GLN A 456 -41.98 -7.55 3.23
CA GLN A 456 -42.43 -8.82 2.68
C GLN A 456 -43.09 -8.62 1.31
N LYS A 457 -42.95 -9.61 0.41
CA LYS A 457 -43.58 -9.60 -0.92
C LYS A 457 -43.22 -8.36 -1.77
N ALA A 458 -42.03 -7.81 -1.55
CA ALA A 458 -41.53 -6.64 -2.28
C ALA A 458 -40.07 -6.85 -2.70
N VAL A 459 -39.61 -5.99 -3.61
CA VAL A 459 -38.20 -5.78 -3.87
C VAL A 459 -37.68 -4.73 -2.89
N ASN A 460 -36.61 -5.06 -2.18
CA ASN A 460 -35.96 -4.18 -1.23
C ASN A 460 -34.53 -3.90 -1.71
N THR A 461 -34.00 -2.73 -1.40
CA THR A 461 -32.60 -2.39 -1.65
C THR A 461 -31.91 -1.98 -0.36
N ALA A 462 -30.64 -2.33 -0.25
CA ALA A 462 -29.77 -1.85 0.81
C ALA A 462 -28.40 -1.48 0.30
N THR A 463 -27.81 -0.47 0.91
CA THR A 463 -26.43 -0.04 0.69
C THR A 463 -25.60 -0.44 1.89
N ILE A 464 -24.37 -0.88 1.63
CA ILE A 464 -23.35 -1.18 2.63
C ILE A 464 -22.16 -0.28 2.32
N ASP A 465 -22.00 0.79 3.08
CA ASP A 465 -20.93 1.76 2.93
C ASP A 465 -19.75 1.40 3.82
N VAL A 466 -18.61 1.10 3.21
CA VAL A 466 -17.35 0.82 3.91
C VAL A 466 -16.48 2.07 3.82
N THR A 467 -16.32 2.74 4.96
CA THR A 467 -15.64 4.04 5.04
C THR A 467 -14.32 3.94 5.80
N SER A 468 -13.28 4.55 5.24
CA SER A 468 -11.94 4.63 5.80
C SER A 468 -11.36 6.05 5.62
N PRO A 469 -10.23 6.41 6.25
CA PRO A 469 -9.57 7.71 6.01
C PRO A 469 -9.32 8.07 4.53
N ASN A 470 -9.28 7.09 3.62
CA ASN A 470 -9.04 7.30 2.18
C ASN A 470 -10.33 7.40 1.34
N GLY A 471 -11.52 7.33 1.95
CA GLY A 471 -12.81 7.45 1.27
C GLY A 471 -13.81 6.37 1.66
N THR A 472 -14.85 6.22 0.83
CA THR A 472 -15.96 5.27 1.04
C THR A 472 -16.19 4.47 -0.24
N ALA A 473 -16.38 3.16 -0.10
CA ALA A 473 -16.94 2.32 -1.16
C ALA A 473 -18.32 1.80 -0.75
N THR A 474 -19.24 1.69 -1.70
CA THR A 474 -20.63 1.31 -1.46
C THR A 474 -20.96 0.01 -2.19
N TYR A 475 -21.38 -1.00 -1.44
CA TYR A 475 -21.92 -2.26 -1.98
C TYR A 475 -23.45 -2.20 -1.96
N THR A 476 -24.10 -2.60 -3.04
CA THR A 476 -25.57 -2.60 -3.16
C THR A 476 -26.11 -4.02 -3.12
N LEU A 477 -27.09 -4.25 -2.23
CA LEU A 477 -27.86 -5.49 -2.13
C LEU A 477 -29.28 -5.26 -2.64
N THR A 478 -29.70 -6.05 -3.61
CA THR A 478 -31.09 -6.13 -4.09
C THR A 478 -31.72 -7.42 -3.60
N ILE A 479 -32.73 -7.31 -2.73
CA ILE A 479 -33.42 -8.44 -2.10
C ILE A 479 -34.80 -8.58 -2.73
N VAL A 480 -34.99 -9.61 -3.54
CA VAL A 480 -36.23 -9.92 -4.24
C VAL A 480 -37.01 -10.97 -3.47
N SER A 481 -38.27 -10.69 -3.13
CA SER A 481 -39.13 -11.72 -2.54
C SER A 481 -39.50 -12.81 -3.55
N ASP A 482 -39.54 -14.07 -3.14
CA ASP A 482 -40.00 -15.17 -4.00
C ASP A 482 -41.51 -15.14 -4.32
N ALA A 483 -42.32 -14.40 -3.56
CA ALA A 483 -43.70 -14.05 -3.96
C ALA A 483 -43.73 -13.14 -5.19
N TYR A 484 -42.61 -12.48 -5.51
CA TYR A 484 -42.40 -11.79 -6.78
C TYR A 484 -41.90 -12.75 -7.89
N LEU A 485 -41.66 -14.02 -7.57
CA LEU A 485 -41.10 -15.06 -8.46
C LEU A 485 -42.10 -16.18 -8.84
N VAL A 486 -43.40 -16.07 -8.51
CA VAL A 486 -44.39 -17.12 -8.86
C VAL A 486 -45.14 -16.79 -10.16
N GLU A 487 -45.18 -17.79 -11.04
CA GLU A 487 -45.95 -17.90 -12.28
C GLU A 487 -47.21 -17.02 -12.33
N GLY A 488 -47.22 -16.07 -13.28
CA GLY A 488 -48.44 -15.62 -13.93
C GLY A 488 -49.47 -14.85 -13.10
N THR A 489 -49.10 -14.05 -12.09
CA THR A 489 -50.06 -13.11 -11.48
C THR A 489 -49.57 -11.66 -11.49
N ALA A 490 -50.32 -10.80 -12.17
CA ALA A 490 -49.99 -9.39 -12.42
C ALA A 490 -50.07 -8.51 -11.16
N VAL A 491 -49.12 -7.58 -11.02
CA VAL A 491 -49.21 -6.43 -10.11
C VAL A 491 -49.11 -5.16 -10.95
N ASN A 492 -50.10 -4.26 -10.87
CA ASN A 492 -50.15 -2.98 -11.60
C ASN A 492 -50.02 -3.07 -13.15
N GLY A 493 -50.61 -4.09 -13.77
CA GLY A 493 -50.71 -4.15 -15.23
C GLY A 493 -49.39 -4.42 -15.98
N LYS A 494 -48.37 -4.93 -15.27
CA LYS A 494 -47.15 -5.52 -15.84
C LYS A 494 -46.97 -6.94 -15.32
N VAL A 495 -46.56 -7.85 -16.20
CA VAL A 495 -46.18 -9.24 -15.89
C VAL A 495 -44.65 -9.31 -15.97
N HIS A 496 -43.99 -9.85 -14.95
CA HIS A 496 -42.54 -10.08 -14.94
C HIS A 496 -42.29 -11.59 -14.99
N PHE A 497 -41.40 -12.05 -15.86
CA PHE A 497 -40.88 -13.41 -15.86
C PHE A 497 -39.42 -13.35 -15.41
N GLY A 498 -39.10 -13.97 -14.28
CA GLY A 498 -37.72 -14.10 -13.78
C GLY A 498 -37.17 -15.50 -14.09
N ASN A 499 -35.90 -15.56 -14.54
CA ASN A 499 -35.06 -16.76 -14.73
C ASN A 499 -35.80 -18.04 -15.17
N LEU A 500 -35.97 -18.20 -16.48
CA LEU A 500 -36.14 -19.55 -17.06
C LEU A 500 -34.79 -20.25 -17.01
N ASP A 501 -34.69 -21.36 -16.28
CA ASP A 501 -33.54 -22.25 -16.31
C ASP A 501 -33.50 -22.96 -17.68
N MET A 502 -32.68 -22.42 -18.61
CA MET A 502 -32.69 -22.82 -20.02
C MET A 502 -31.85 -24.08 -20.31
N ALA A 503 -31.47 -24.85 -19.28
CA ALA A 503 -30.70 -26.08 -19.43
C ALA A 503 -31.55 -27.38 -19.36
N ALA A 504 -32.84 -27.29 -19.07
CA ALA A 504 -33.73 -28.45 -19.04
C ALA A 504 -34.60 -28.55 -20.29
N GLU A 505 -34.50 -29.70 -20.97
CA GLU A 505 -35.40 -30.12 -22.04
C GLU A 505 -36.88 -30.03 -21.58
N TYR A 506 -37.67 -29.23 -22.32
CA TYR A 506 -39.13 -29.09 -22.30
C TYR A 506 -39.79 -28.54 -21.02
N THR A 507 -40.11 -27.24 -21.04
CA THR A 507 -41.29 -26.70 -20.32
C THR A 507 -42.12 -25.84 -21.26
N TYR A 508 -43.28 -26.37 -21.63
CA TYR A 508 -44.30 -25.73 -22.46
C TYR A 508 -45.03 -24.70 -21.59
N VAL A 509 -44.99 -23.41 -21.92
CA VAL A 509 -45.80 -22.38 -21.23
C VAL A 509 -47.15 -22.30 -21.94
N GLU A 510 -48.18 -22.93 -21.37
CA GLU A 510 -49.55 -22.85 -21.90
C GLU A 510 -50.31 -21.65 -21.30
N ASN A 511 -50.84 -20.79 -22.17
CA ASN A 511 -51.91 -19.81 -21.92
C ASN A 511 -51.65 -18.71 -20.87
N VAL A 512 -50.97 -17.63 -21.30
CA VAL A 512 -51.00 -16.33 -20.60
C VAL A 512 -52.30 -15.60 -20.95
N GLU A 513 -53.26 -15.51 -20.01
CA GLU A 513 -54.47 -14.68 -20.17
C GLU A 513 -54.23 -13.25 -19.66
N ALA A 514 -54.21 -12.27 -20.57
CA ALA A 514 -54.14 -10.85 -20.21
C ALA A 514 -55.55 -10.26 -20.00
N GLY A 515 -55.77 -9.55 -18.89
CA GLY A 515 -56.99 -8.78 -18.64
C GLY A 515 -57.13 -7.55 -19.56
N ARG A 516 -58.32 -6.95 -19.61
CA ARG A 516 -58.59 -5.74 -20.40
C ARG A 516 -57.64 -4.59 -20.01
N GLY A 517 -56.87 -4.07 -20.96
CA GLY A 517 -56.01 -2.89 -20.79
C GLY A 517 -54.62 -3.16 -20.21
N CYS A 518 -54.16 -4.41 -20.17
CA CYS A 518 -52.86 -4.79 -19.64
C CYS A 518 -51.74 -4.74 -20.70
N GLY A 519 -50.54 -4.30 -20.31
CA GLY A 519 -49.32 -4.43 -21.09
C GLY A 519 -48.53 -5.66 -20.64
N VAL A 520 -47.88 -6.37 -21.57
CA VAL A 520 -47.00 -7.51 -21.27
C VAL A 520 -45.56 -7.07 -21.47
N THR A 521 -44.70 -7.26 -20.47
CA THR A 521 -43.27 -6.90 -20.54
C THR A 521 -42.44 -8.18 -20.44
N PHE A 522 -41.52 -8.38 -21.38
CA PHE A 522 -40.62 -9.53 -21.40
C PHE A 522 -39.21 -9.05 -21.07
N ILE A 523 -38.53 -9.72 -20.13
CA ILE A 523 -37.14 -9.44 -19.76
C ILE A 523 -36.33 -10.70 -20.08
N PRO A 524 -35.61 -10.75 -21.21
CA PRO A 524 -34.81 -11.92 -21.58
C PRO A 524 -33.53 -12.01 -20.74
N ASN A 525 -32.95 -13.21 -20.64
CA ASN A 525 -31.61 -13.40 -20.08
C ASN A 525 -30.56 -12.62 -20.89
N PRO A 526 -29.44 -12.19 -20.29
CA PRO A 526 -28.35 -11.52 -21.00
C PRO A 526 -27.89 -12.30 -22.25
N GLY A 527 -27.91 -11.64 -23.42
CA GLY A 527 -27.48 -12.20 -24.70
C GLY A 527 -28.60 -12.67 -25.65
N TYR A 528 -29.87 -12.59 -25.27
CA TYR A 528 -31.02 -12.82 -26.16
C TYR A 528 -31.68 -11.49 -26.57
N VAL A 529 -31.95 -11.32 -27.86
CA VAL A 529 -32.59 -10.13 -28.46
C VAL A 529 -33.95 -10.47 -29.07
N LEU A 530 -34.88 -9.52 -29.09
CA LEU A 530 -36.19 -9.71 -29.74
C LEU A 530 -36.01 -9.83 -31.26
N LYS A 531 -36.54 -10.90 -31.84
CA LYS A 531 -36.50 -11.17 -33.28
C LYS A 531 -37.79 -10.79 -34.00
N SER A 532 -38.96 -11.17 -33.46
CA SER A 532 -40.24 -10.82 -34.07
C SER A 532 -41.42 -10.91 -33.10
N VAL A 533 -42.49 -10.17 -33.41
CA VAL A 533 -43.79 -10.29 -32.74
C VAL A 533 -44.83 -10.49 -33.83
N THR A 534 -45.55 -11.61 -33.79
CA THR A 534 -46.54 -11.96 -34.82
C THR A 534 -47.95 -11.90 -34.24
N ARG A 535 -48.85 -11.15 -34.89
CA ARG A 535 -50.28 -11.09 -34.53
C ARG A 535 -51.11 -11.88 -35.56
N SER A 536 -51.39 -13.13 -35.23
CA SER A 536 -52.48 -13.93 -35.79
C SER A 536 -53.12 -14.72 -34.64
N ASP A 537 -54.28 -15.36 -34.85
CA ASP A 537 -54.96 -16.17 -33.82
C ASP A 537 -53.97 -17.20 -33.21
N GLY A 538 -53.42 -16.88 -32.03
CA GLY A 538 -52.18 -17.44 -31.48
C GLY A 538 -50.97 -16.55 -31.74
N ALA A 539 -50.77 -15.52 -30.91
CA ALA A 539 -49.68 -14.57 -31.09
C ALA A 539 -48.37 -15.16 -30.54
N THR A 540 -47.24 -14.89 -31.18
CA THR A 540 -45.92 -15.39 -30.76
C THR A 540 -44.92 -14.25 -30.63
N VAL A 541 -44.09 -14.32 -29.58
CA VAL A 541 -42.89 -13.47 -29.42
C VAL A 541 -41.66 -14.36 -29.61
N GLU A 542 -40.83 -14.02 -30.59
CA GLU A 542 -39.56 -14.73 -30.85
C GLU A 542 -38.37 -13.96 -30.30
N PHE A 543 -37.50 -14.66 -29.57
CA PHE A 543 -36.19 -14.19 -29.13
C PHE A 543 -35.08 -14.97 -29.84
N ALA A 544 -33.93 -14.34 -30.05
CA ALA A 544 -32.76 -14.97 -30.67
C ALA A 544 -31.48 -14.68 -29.90
N ARG A 545 -30.56 -15.64 -29.86
CA ARG A 545 -29.19 -15.48 -29.38
C ARG A 545 -28.23 -15.86 -30.51
N GLY A 546 -27.56 -14.86 -31.08
CA GLY A 546 -26.81 -15.03 -32.32
C GLY A 546 -27.72 -15.43 -33.50
N ASN A 547 -27.15 -16.11 -34.51
CA ASN A 547 -27.84 -16.39 -35.79
C ASN A 547 -28.58 -17.74 -35.85
N THR A 548 -28.48 -18.58 -34.83
CA THR A 548 -28.95 -19.99 -34.89
C THR A 548 -29.86 -20.42 -33.74
N GLU A 549 -29.81 -19.78 -32.57
CA GLU A 549 -30.72 -20.09 -31.46
C GLU A 549 -31.92 -19.14 -31.50
N THR A 550 -33.12 -19.71 -31.68
CA THR A 550 -34.38 -18.97 -31.63
C THR A 550 -35.35 -19.65 -30.67
N PHE A 551 -36.02 -18.86 -29.85
CA PHE A 551 -37.02 -19.33 -28.88
C PHE A 551 -38.33 -18.56 -29.09
N SER A 552 -39.46 -19.27 -29.09
CA SER A 552 -40.80 -18.70 -29.31
C SER A 552 -41.67 -18.86 -28.07
N ILE A 553 -42.30 -17.77 -27.63
CA ILE A 553 -43.33 -17.81 -26.57
C ILE A 553 -44.69 -17.61 -27.22
N PRO A 554 -45.57 -18.63 -27.25
CA PRO A 554 -46.96 -18.45 -27.66
C PRO A 554 -47.76 -17.74 -26.55
N PHE A 555 -48.66 -16.84 -26.94
CA PHE A 555 -49.60 -16.16 -26.05
C PHE A 555 -50.95 -15.90 -26.74
N THR A 556 -52.03 -15.85 -25.95
CA THR A 556 -53.38 -15.66 -26.46
C THR A 556 -53.89 -14.27 -26.09
N MET A 557 -54.22 -13.45 -27.09
CA MET A 557 -54.78 -12.11 -26.88
C MET A 557 -56.32 -12.19 -26.88
N PRO A 558 -57.03 -11.52 -25.95
CA PRO A 558 -58.46 -11.29 -26.10
C PRO A 558 -58.75 -10.47 -27.36
N GLN A 559 -59.79 -10.86 -28.11
CA GLN A 559 -60.19 -10.28 -29.43
C GLN A 559 -60.41 -8.75 -29.42
N ASP A 560 -60.54 -8.12 -28.25
CA ASP A 560 -60.85 -6.69 -28.08
C ASP A 560 -59.66 -5.80 -27.62
N THR A 561 -58.41 -6.27 -27.74
CA THR A 561 -57.24 -5.57 -27.16
C THR A 561 -56.70 -4.45 -28.07
N LEU A 562 -56.92 -3.19 -27.68
CA LEU A 562 -56.71 -1.97 -28.50
C LEU A 562 -55.26 -1.48 -28.65
N SER A 563 -54.29 -1.93 -27.84
CA SER A 563 -52.87 -1.59 -28.04
C SER A 563 -51.94 -2.59 -27.36
N PHE A 564 -50.81 -2.87 -28.00
CA PHE A 564 -49.67 -3.61 -27.45
C PHE A 564 -48.51 -2.63 -27.38
N SER A 565 -47.89 -2.48 -26.20
CA SER A 565 -46.70 -1.66 -26.04
C SER A 565 -45.67 -2.50 -25.28
N ALA A 566 -44.59 -2.88 -25.96
CA ALA A 566 -43.42 -3.43 -25.32
C ALA A 566 -42.54 -2.25 -24.88
N VAL A 567 -42.33 -2.11 -23.58
CA VAL A 567 -41.35 -1.16 -23.04
C VAL A 567 -40.13 -1.98 -22.65
N PHE A 568 -39.02 -1.72 -23.32
CA PHE A 568 -37.73 -2.32 -23.03
C PHE A 568 -37.01 -1.34 -22.11
N GLU A 569 -36.74 -1.72 -20.86
CA GLU A 569 -35.62 -1.10 -20.16
C GLU A 569 -34.38 -1.76 -20.75
N GLU A 570 -33.56 -0.98 -21.46
CA GLU A 570 -32.28 -1.44 -21.97
C GLU A 570 -31.39 -1.82 -20.78
N MET A 571 -31.42 -3.08 -20.38
CA MET A 571 -30.19 -3.72 -19.94
C MET A 571 -29.42 -4.01 -21.23
N PHE A 572 -28.48 -3.12 -21.55
CA PHE A 572 -27.63 -3.23 -22.72
C PHE A 572 -27.11 -4.67 -22.84
N PRO A 573 -27.34 -5.36 -23.97
CA PRO A 573 -26.88 -6.71 -24.14
C PRO A 573 -25.35 -6.71 -24.09
N VAL A 574 -24.78 -7.49 -23.17
CA VAL A 574 -23.40 -7.95 -23.28
C VAL A 574 -23.32 -8.76 -24.58
N GLY A 575 -22.92 -8.10 -25.67
CA GLY A 575 -22.73 -8.75 -26.98
C GLY A 575 -23.07 -7.96 -28.25
N SER A 576 -23.59 -6.73 -28.22
CA SER A 576 -23.63 -5.91 -29.44
C SER A 576 -22.25 -5.35 -29.73
N THR A 577 -21.65 -5.71 -30.87
CA THR A 577 -20.33 -5.22 -31.28
C THR A 577 -20.30 -3.74 -31.67
N PHE A 578 -21.42 -3.01 -31.54
CA PHE A 578 -21.55 -1.61 -31.92
C PHE A 578 -22.69 -0.95 -31.10
N SER A 579 -22.45 0.25 -30.59
CA SER A 579 -23.45 1.12 -29.93
C SER A 579 -23.21 2.58 -30.34
N LEU A 580 -24.25 3.26 -30.81
CA LEU A 580 -24.22 4.64 -31.30
C LEU A 580 -25.06 5.57 -30.41
N SER A 581 -24.42 6.60 -29.87
CA SER A 581 -25.11 7.74 -29.24
C SER A 581 -24.65 9.06 -29.84
N GLN A 582 -25.59 9.98 -30.10
CA GLN A 582 -25.28 11.31 -30.65
C GLN A 582 -25.08 12.31 -29.50
N LEU A 583 -23.92 12.97 -29.51
CA LEU A 583 -23.53 14.00 -28.55
C LEU A 583 -23.13 15.26 -29.32
N ASN A 584 -24.12 16.08 -29.68
CA ASN A 584 -23.92 17.23 -30.57
C ASN A 584 -23.39 16.78 -31.95
N ASP A 585 -22.29 17.38 -32.44
CA ASP A 585 -21.63 17.04 -33.72
C ASP A 585 -20.67 15.84 -33.59
N LYS A 586 -20.67 15.14 -32.46
CA LYS A 586 -19.84 13.95 -32.22
C LYS A 586 -20.69 12.69 -32.17
N MET A 587 -20.15 11.61 -32.71
CA MET A 587 -20.81 10.30 -32.74
C MET A 587 -19.98 9.33 -31.92
N TYR A 588 -20.53 8.83 -30.82
CA TYR A 588 -19.87 7.84 -29.98
C TYR A 588 -19.85 6.50 -30.69
N ILE A 589 -18.69 5.83 -30.63
CA ILE A 589 -18.51 4.50 -31.22
C ILE A 589 -17.82 3.58 -30.19
N ASP A 590 -18.53 2.54 -29.78
CA ASP A 590 -17.98 1.44 -28.98
C ASP A 590 -17.85 0.15 -29.80
N GLY A 591 -16.99 -0.77 -29.35
CA GLY A 591 -16.81 -2.09 -29.97
C GLY A 591 -15.89 -2.15 -31.19
N LEU A 592 -15.11 -1.09 -31.47
CA LEU A 592 -14.14 -1.08 -32.57
C LEU A 592 -13.00 -2.08 -32.32
N THR A 593 -12.91 -3.10 -33.17
CA THR A 593 -11.77 -4.02 -33.23
C THR A 593 -10.82 -3.63 -34.37
N THR A 594 -9.56 -4.04 -34.28
CA THR A 594 -8.56 -3.76 -35.31
C THR A 594 -9.02 -4.33 -36.66
N GLY A 595 -9.15 -3.46 -37.67
CA GLY A 595 -9.54 -3.85 -39.02
C GLY A 595 -11.02 -3.69 -39.36
N THR A 596 -11.86 -3.15 -38.46
CA THR A 596 -13.25 -2.78 -38.78
C THR A 596 -13.29 -1.88 -40.03
N THR A 597 -14.07 -2.26 -41.04
CA THR A 597 -14.14 -1.54 -42.31
C THR A 597 -15.18 -0.42 -42.32
N VAL A 598 -14.96 0.60 -43.15
CA VAL A 598 -15.91 1.70 -43.37
C VAL A 598 -17.30 1.18 -43.77
N SER A 599 -17.40 0.13 -44.58
CA SER A 599 -18.71 -0.42 -44.97
C SER A 599 -19.46 -1.03 -43.78
N SER A 600 -18.75 -1.68 -42.85
CA SER A 600 -19.35 -2.23 -41.64
C SER A 600 -19.91 -1.12 -40.76
N LEU A 601 -19.16 -0.02 -40.62
CA LEU A 601 -19.58 1.16 -39.87
C LEU A 601 -20.83 1.82 -40.45
N ILE A 602 -20.86 2.01 -41.78
CA ILE A 602 -22.02 2.61 -42.45
C ILE A 602 -23.27 1.75 -42.24
N SER A 603 -23.15 0.43 -42.30
CA SER A 603 -24.26 -0.50 -42.03
C SER A 603 -24.76 -0.38 -40.59
N SER A 604 -23.86 -0.35 -39.60
CA SER A 604 -24.24 -0.17 -38.19
C SER A 604 -24.93 1.17 -37.95
N ILE A 605 -24.41 2.26 -38.53
CA ILE A 605 -25.01 3.61 -38.43
C ILE A 605 -26.42 3.64 -38.98
N ARG A 606 -26.66 3.02 -40.14
CA ARG A 606 -28.01 2.96 -40.72
C ARG A 606 -28.97 2.16 -39.84
N ASN A 607 -28.51 1.02 -39.32
CA ASN A 607 -29.33 0.12 -38.51
C ASN A 607 -29.71 0.73 -37.15
N GLU A 608 -28.77 1.39 -36.47
CA GLU A 608 -29.01 1.91 -35.11
C GLU A 608 -29.69 3.28 -35.11
N SER A 609 -29.48 4.12 -36.13
CA SER A 609 -30.04 5.48 -36.19
C SER A 609 -31.31 5.62 -37.02
N ASN A 610 -31.89 4.51 -37.54
CA ASN A 610 -33.07 4.51 -38.42
C ASN A 610 -32.97 5.50 -39.61
N ILE A 611 -31.77 5.65 -40.19
CA ILE A 611 -31.54 6.58 -41.30
C ILE A 611 -32.08 5.97 -42.60
N ALA A 612 -33.00 6.66 -43.26
CA ALA A 612 -33.56 6.21 -44.53
C ALA A 612 -32.48 5.98 -45.62
N ASP A 613 -32.66 4.94 -46.45
CA ASP A 613 -31.73 4.57 -47.52
C ASP A 613 -31.44 5.71 -48.51
N SER A 614 -32.35 6.66 -48.64
CA SER A 614 -32.21 7.85 -49.50
C SER A 614 -31.23 8.90 -48.96
N VAL A 615 -30.82 8.82 -47.69
CA VAL A 615 -29.86 9.75 -47.09
C VAL A 615 -28.42 9.25 -47.34
N PRO A 616 -27.54 10.06 -47.98
CA PRO A 616 -26.15 9.68 -48.20
C PRO A 616 -25.39 9.58 -46.87
N VAL A 617 -24.61 8.50 -46.71
CA VAL A 617 -23.70 8.27 -45.58
C VAL A 617 -22.36 7.85 -46.14
N ALA A 618 -21.31 8.63 -45.89
CA ALA A 618 -19.95 8.34 -46.36
C ALA A 618 -18.90 8.83 -45.37
N PHE A 619 -17.79 8.10 -45.26
CA PHE A 619 -16.65 8.48 -44.42
C PHE A 619 -15.61 9.25 -45.23
N TYR A 620 -14.97 10.21 -44.59
CA TYR A 620 -13.93 11.06 -45.15
C TYR A 620 -12.73 11.05 -44.21
N ASN A 621 -11.52 11.15 -44.76
CA ASN A 621 -10.30 11.32 -43.97
C ASN A 621 -10.10 12.79 -43.55
N ALA A 622 -9.09 13.05 -42.71
CA ALA A 622 -8.75 14.40 -42.25
C ALA A 622 -8.46 15.42 -43.38
N ASN A 623 -8.11 14.94 -44.58
CA ASN A 623 -7.88 15.76 -45.77
C ASN A 623 -9.17 15.96 -46.60
N ASN A 624 -10.35 15.68 -46.04
CA ASN A 624 -11.66 15.85 -46.68
C ASN A 624 -11.79 15.03 -47.98
N THR A 625 -11.12 13.88 -48.05
CA THR A 625 -11.23 12.92 -49.17
C THR A 625 -12.09 11.74 -48.73
N GLU A 626 -13.09 11.39 -49.55
CA GLU A 626 -13.96 10.24 -49.28
C GLU A 626 -13.15 8.94 -49.24
N VAL A 627 -13.41 8.11 -48.24
CA VAL A 627 -12.66 6.88 -48.00
C VAL A 627 -13.44 5.68 -48.53
N ALA A 628 -12.72 4.80 -49.24
CA ALA A 628 -13.29 3.60 -49.83
C ALA A 628 -13.93 2.69 -48.75
N ALA A 629 -15.07 2.09 -49.10
CA ALA A 629 -15.85 1.23 -48.20
C ALA A 629 -15.06 0.03 -47.62
N THR A 630 -14.03 -0.44 -48.32
CA THR A 630 -13.17 -1.54 -47.89
C THR A 630 -12.02 -1.13 -46.96
N ALA A 631 -11.79 0.18 -46.78
CA ALA A 631 -10.72 0.66 -45.90
C ALA A 631 -11.08 0.41 -44.43
N ALA A 632 -10.06 0.14 -43.62
CA ALA A 632 -10.22 0.11 -42.17
C ALA A 632 -10.51 1.52 -41.63
N PHE A 633 -11.31 1.60 -40.58
CA PHE A 633 -11.49 2.81 -39.81
C PHE A 633 -10.16 3.24 -39.18
N ALA A 634 -9.87 4.53 -39.24
CA ALA A 634 -8.65 5.13 -38.73
C ALA A 634 -8.95 6.49 -38.11
N ASP A 635 -8.10 6.89 -37.16
CA ASP A 635 -8.29 8.13 -36.41
C ASP A 635 -8.21 9.36 -37.31
N GLY A 636 -8.99 10.39 -36.98
CA GLY A 636 -9.15 11.60 -37.79
C GLY A 636 -10.10 11.45 -38.99
N MET A 637 -10.74 10.28 -39.16
CA MET A 637 -11.90 10.15 -40.05
C MET A 637 -13.14 10.82 -39.47
N TYR A 638 -14.02 11.29 -40.33
CA TYR A 638 -15.37 11.74 -39.96
C TYR A 638 -16.41 11.16 -40.92
N VAL A 639 -17.64 11.04 -40.46
CA VAL A 639 -18.76 10.58 -41.29
C VAL A 639 -19.62 11.77 -41.67
N LYS A 640 -20.05 11.82 -42.92
CA LYS A 640 -21.03 12.77 -43.40
C LYS A 640 -22.36 12.06 -43.61
N ILE A 641 -23.39 12.52 -42.90
CA ILE A 641 -24.76 12.00 -42.99
C ILE A 641 -25.62 13.15 -43.54
N GLY A 642 -26.06 13.02 -44.80
CA GLY A 642 -26.68 14.12 -45.53
C GLY A 642 -25.74 15.32 -45.68
N THR A 643 -26.05 16.44 -45.02
CA THR A 643 -25.23 17.67 -45.03
C THR A 643 -24.39 17.86 -43.77
N THR A 644 -24.60 17.04 -42.73
CA THR A 644 -23.98 17.22 -41.42
C THR A 644 -22.76 16.32 -41.29
N ASN A 645 -21.69 16.86 -40.71
CA ASN A 645 -20.48 16.11 -40.40
C ASN A 645 -20.54 15.67 -38.95
N TYR A 646 -20.21 14.41 -38.70
CA TYR A 646 -20.07 13.84 -37.37
C TYR A 646 -18.67 13.28 -37.20
N TYR A 647 -18.05 13.57 -36.06
CA TYR A 647 -16.74 13.06 -35.71
C TYR A 647 -16.89 11.86 -34.76
N PRO A 648 -16.56 10.65 -35.23
CA PRO A 648 -16.42 9.48 -34.37
C PRO A 648 -15.51 9.73 -33.18
N VAL A 649 -15.92 9.28 -32.00
CA VAL A 649 -15.07 9.23 -30.80
C VAL A 649 -15.09 7.82 -30.23
N LYS A 650 -13.92 7.34 -29.78
CA LYS A 650 -13.69 5.96 -29.34
C LYS A 650 -13.91 5.83 -27.83
N GLY A 651 -14.73 4.88 -27.39
CA GLY A 651 -14.91 4.58 -25.96
C GLY A 651 -13.59 4.19 -25.29
N GLY A 652 -13.17 4.95 -24.28
CA GLY A 652 -11.90 4.82 -23.56
C GLY A 652 -10.79 5.81 -23.90
N ASP A 653 -10.94 6.60 -24.98
CA ASP A 653 -10.05 7.72 -25.31
C ASP A 653 -10.68 9.00 -24.74
N ILE A 654 -10.14 9.47 -23.62
CA ILE A 654 -10.78 10.46 -22.75
C ILE A 654 -10.09 11.82 -22.89
N ASP A 655 -8.81 11.86 -23.20
CA ASP A 655 -8.12 13.10 -23.56
C ASP A 655 -8.32 13.50 -25.02
N GLY A 656 -8.85 12.59 -25.85
CA GLY A 656 -9.24 12.83 -27.23
C GLY A 656 -8.07 12.84 -28.20
N ASP A 657 -6.96 12.18 -27.85
CA ASP A 657 -5.76 12.08 -28.68
C ASP A 657 -5.86 11.00 -29.78
N GLY A 658 -6.93 10.21 -29.78
CA GLY A 658 -7.22 9.14 -30.73
C GLY A 658 -6.77 7.76 -30.26
N SER A 659 -5.96 7.67 -29.21
CA SER A 659 -5.44 6.41 -28.66
C SER A 659 -6.07 6.12 -27.29
N ILE A 660 -6.24 4.84 -26.96
CA ILE A 660 -6.57 4.44 -25.59
C ILE A 660 -5.25 4.12 -24.91
N THR A 661 -4.89 4.90 -23.89
CA THR A 661 -3.60 4.81 -23.21
C THR A 661 -3.74 4.86 -21.69
N ILE A 662 -2.61 4.70 -21.00
CA ILE A 662 -2.57 4.83 -19.53
C ILE A 662 -2.91 6.28 -19.11
N ALA A 663 -2.73 7.27 -19.99
CA ALA A 663 -3.09 8.65 -19.71
C ALA A 663 -4.60 8.83 -19.53
N ASP A 664 -5.41 8.13 -20.32
CA ASP A 664 -6.87 8.11 -20.22
C ASP A 664 -7.34 7.51 -18.90
N ALA A 665 -6.78 6.35 -18.54
CA ALA A 665 -7.01 5.70 -17.25
C ALA A 665 -6.59 6.61 -16.07
N ALA A 666 -5.48 7.35 -16.21
CA ALA A 666 -5.02 8.30 -15.21
C ALA A 666 -5.96 9.52 -15.08
N LEU A 667 -6.56 9.99 -16.18
CA LEU A 667 -7.51 11.10 -16.18
C LEU A 667 -8.80 10.74 -15.43
N VAL A 668 -9.32 9.52 -15.66
CA VAL A 668 -10.48 8.99 -14.92
C VAL A 668 -10.15 8.81 -13.44
N ARG A 669 -8.95 8.28 -13.13
CA ARG A 669 -8.47 8.14 -11.74
C ARG A 669 -8.35 9.49 -11.03
N ALA A 670 -7.86 10.52 -11.72
CA ALA A 670 -7.75 11.87 -11.19
C ALA A 670 -9.15 12.47 -10.93
N TYR A 671 -10.11 12.24 -11.83
CA TYR A 671 -11.50 12.63 -11.65
C TYR A 671 -12.15 11.98 -10.43
N MET A 672 -12.00 10.67 -10.28
CA MET A 672 -12.54 9.93 -9.12
C MET A 672 -11.95 10.37 -7.78
N ARG A 673 -10.70 10.87 -7.77
CA ARG A 673 -10.03 11.43 -6.59
C ARG A 673 -10.36 12.90 -6.32
N GLY A 674 -11.25 13.50 -7.11
CA GLY A 674 -11.57 14.93 -7.05
C GLY A 674 -10.40 15.84 -7.43
N LYS A 675 -9.39 15.30 -8.13
CA LYS A 675 -8.18 16.02 -8.59
C LYS A 675 -8.30 16.53 -10.03
N ALA A 676 -9.31 16.06 -10.76
CA ALA A 676 -9.67 16.55 -12.10
C ALA A 676 -11.20 16.60 -12.25
N THR A 677 -11.68 17.28 -13.28
CA THR A 677 -13.08 17.33 -13.67
C THR A 677 -13.24 16.86 -15.10
N LEU A 678 -14.13 15.90 -15.36
CA LEU A 678 -14.46 15.47 -16.72
C LEU A 678 -15.64 16.25 -17.27
N THR A 679 -15.57 16.61 -18.55
CA THR A 679 -16.72 17.15 -19.30
C THR A 679 -17.80 16.08 -19.47
N SER A 680 -19.04 16.47 -19.81
CA SER A 680 -20.12 15.51 -20.05
C SER A 680 -19.77 14.48 -21.13
N THR A 681 -19.07 14.90 -22.18
CA THR A 681 -18.58 13.99 -23.24
C THR A 681 -17.51 13.04 -22.70
N GLN A 682 -16.54 13.53 -21.93
CA GLN A 682 -15.49 12.68 -21.33
C GLN A 682 -16.03 11.68 -20.32
N LYS A 683 -17.13 12.00 -19.62
CA LYS A 683 -17.78 11.05 -18.73
C LYS A 683 -18.40 9.88 -19.50
N ILE A 684 -18.98 10.16 -20.65
CA ILE A 684 -19.54 9.11 -21.53
C ILE A 684 -18.41 8.28 -22.15
N LEU A 685 -17.30 8.91 -22.55
CA LEU A 685 -16.13 8.19 -23.06
C LEU A 685 -15.42 7.35 -21.99
N ALA A 686 -15.48 7.79 -20.73
CA ALA A 686 -14.92 7.07 -19.60
C ALA A 686 -15.81 5.90 -19.16
N ASP A 687 -17.13 6.00 -19.27
CA ASP A 687 -18.12 4.97 -18.89
C ASP A 687 -18.16 3.82 -19.91
N ILE A 688 -17.08 3.05 -20.00
CA ILE A 688 -16.91 1.96 -20.98
C ILE A 688 -17.90 0.82 -20.72
N ASP A 689 -18.26 0.59 -19.45
CA ASP A 689 -19.22 -0.45 -19.09
C ASP A 689 -20.68 -0.02 -19.24
N SER A 690 -20.92 1.24 -19.66
CA SER A 690 -22.24 1.82 -19.94
C SER A 690 -23.20 1.76 -18.75
N THR A 691 -22.66 1.88 -17.54
CA THR A 691 -23.44 1.84 -16.28
C THR A 691 -24.08 3.19 -15.94
N GLY A 692 -23.76 4.25 -16.69
CA GLY A 692 -24.18 5.62 -16.42
C GLY A 692 -23.32 6.32 -15.35
N THR A 693 -22.27 5.66 -14.84
CA THR A 693 -21.45 6.16 -13.74
C THR A 693 -19.96 5.86 -13.93
N VAL A 694 -19.15 6.91 -14.08
CA VAL A 694 -17.69 6.79 -14.19
C VAL A 694 -17.06 6.32 -12.88
N ASN A 695 -16.53 5.10 -12.86
CA ASN A 695 -16.03 4.42 -11.67
C ASN A 695 -14.73 3.61 -11.93
N ILE A 696 -14.34 2.73 -11.00
CA ILE A 696 -13.07 1.99 -11.10
C ILE A 696 -13.11 0.89 -12.16
N LEU A 697 -14.29 0.33 -12.45
CA LEU A 697 -14.50 -0.70 -13.47
C LEU A 697 -14.24 -0.15 -14.88
N ASP A 698 -14.52 1.14 -15.08
CA ASP A 698 -14.16 1.86 -16.29
C ASP A 698 -12.66 1.98 -16.48
N ILE A 699 -11.91 2.30 -15.43
CA ILE A 699 -10.45 2.33 -15.46
C ILE A 699 -9.91 0.94 -15.83
N MET A 700 -10.47 -0.12 -15.25
CA MET A 700 -10.07 -1.50 -15.57
C MET A 700 -10.40 -1.86 -17.02
N SER A 701 -11.54 -1.42 -17.53
CA SER A 701 -11.96 -1.64 -18.92
C SER A 701 -11.10 -0.86 -19.92
N ILE A 702 -10.66 0.35 -19.56
CA ILE A 702 -9.68 1.14 -20.32
C ILE A 702 -8.34 0.40 -20.35
N LEU A 703 -7.84 -0.04 -19.19
CA LEU A 703 -6.55 -0.73 -19.08
C LEU A 703 -6.53 -2.08 -19.83
N ASN A 704 -7.67 -2.77 -19.93
CA ASN A 704 -7.80 -3.99 -20.72
C ASN A 704 -7.81 -3.75 -22.24
N LYS A 705 -8.03 -2.50 -22.69
CA LYS A 705 -8.02 -2.10 -24.10
C LYS A 705 -6.65 -1.55 -24.57
N ILE A 706 -5.69 -1.37 -23.66
CA ILE A 706 -4.27 -0.99 -23.90
C ILE A 706 -3.45 -2.26 -24.12
#